data_AF-A0A819RFM8-F1
#
_entry.id   AF-A0A819RFM8-F1
#
_cell.length_a   1.000
_cell.length_b   1.000
_cell.length_c   1.000
_cell.angle_alpha   90.00
_cell.angle_beta   90.00
_cell.angle_gamma   90.00
#
_symmetry.space_group_name_H-M   'P 1'
#
loop_
_entity.id
_entity.type
_entity.pdbx_description
1 polymer ?
#
loop_
_entity_poly.entity_id
_entity_poly.type
_entity_poly.pdbx_seq_one_letter_code
_entity_poly.pdbx_strand_id
1 'polypeptide(L)'
;MILAPASFAQARIWLDERIRFDPEKPQIAIYNMPFIYRLQPNHTLSITQLRHALHLTVNKHPSLHTSLHFDIEKNTLMQRVITHEDKNNINMFSIIETTYETEEQLNELLHGEKRNPHLFNLTQGLVFRCHIIYHKQISSNDLLSNKDLLVLNFHHALFDFRSMDVFLHDLNQAYTTGQLLYDDDTNLRYLDYAVIEHQMPMSGASMFWLDVLHDCKLDQPLPLPFDRYRLSNEHRTGRGTSILFDLGEDLSHEFVTHASSNNISLEHLALATYYVFLFKLTNGEKDLCIGINTLGRYRDELNSIIGMFVNAIPLRCQLDPHLSFFTVIKHIQDNMINCMKYLYFPLQRILNQHPNMSNPVFLDTSFEFLSSMPKDEKNEIMIGDSRFSLLPYSIKISEDEIMSKFDFILNFQHDLNLNEISCTIDASLDLFNPGTVCLITQRLQTMLHQQFTFFDSQINKPIYELSIILSNELYLMQSLNNTQISFSSPSICIHHEFVYQVMRHPQKLAVELDEQSLTYCELLYYVQLLSVTLLNEYHVLPGEVICQCVERSLSMVIGIMGIEMAGGVYCPLSPRDPQHRLHALIEQTGSRLLLVHRFTTNKVNDNIISVNIDLVCNDTYMKSDNDVDQLSSINVTSDNIAYITFTSGSTGVPKATQTRHKNLISFIHSLQYIDYINEKDTVVQVFAAAFDAHIQEIVGALLSSATVIMLRSYGNMDFLYFANTLENKQITYMASVPSFLYSFCDFIEKNFNGNPLVTLRSLAIGGEVVSHKLVYHVKHYVQKTCYMWDVYGPAETTMLSTVYLIDSMSGRLDVPIGSLLANYQCKVFDVHLQPAPIEGEGELCVGGAGVFAGYLGCDSLTAKALVEIDGQLFYRTGDLVTIDNNGLLHYQGRKDHQIKLHGQRIELGEIERSLLNITSISACVVMKW
;
A
#
# COMPACT_ATOMS: atom_id res chain seq x y z
N MET A 1 -43.10 -37.63 -8.55
CA MET A 1 -41.85 -36.84 -8.52
C MET A 1 -42.17 -35.37 -8.66
N ILE A 2 -41.67 -34.54 -7.74
CA ILE A 2 -41.82 -33.06 -7.81
C ILE A 2 -40.44 -32.51 -8.19
N LEU A 3 -40.34 -31.94 -9.39
CA LEU A 3 -39.11 -31.38 -9.96
C LEU A 3 -39.31 -29.88 -10.19
N ALA A 4 -38.39 -29.06 -9.69
CA ALA A 4 -38.44 -27.60 -9.77
C ALA A 4 -37.02 -27.04 -10.01
N PRO A 5 -36.86 -25.80 -10.52
CA PRO A 5 -35.57 -25.13 -10.51
C PRO A 5 -35.07 -24.95 -9.07
N ALA A 6 -33.76 -25.03 -8.86
CA ALA A 6 -33.14 -24.60 -7.61
C ALA A 6 -33.27 -23.07 -7.46
N SER A 7 -33.36 -22.58 -6.23
CA SER A 7 -33.28 -21.13 -5.96
C SER A 7 -31.91 -20.58 -6.39
N PHE A 8 -31.81 -19.27 -6.58
CA PHE A 8 -30.53 -18.66 -6.93
C PHE A 8 -29.47 -18.84 -5.83
N ALA A 9 -29.89 -18.82 -4.55
CA ALA A 9 -28.99 -19.07 -3.42
C ALA A 9 -28.46 -20.52 -3.43
N GLN A 10 -29.32 -21.51 -3.67
CA GLN A 10 -28.94 -22.92 -3.85
C GLN A 10 -27.94 -23.09 -4.99
N ALA A 11 -28.23 -22.49 -6.14
CA ALA A 11 -27.39 -22.58 -7.33
C ALA A 11 -25.99 -22.00 -7.09
N ARG A 12 -25.90 -20.85 -6.40
CA ARG A 12 -24.62 -20.21 -6.06
C ARG A 12 -23.77 -21.06 -5.12
N ILE A 13 -24.36 -21.57 -4.03
CA ILE A 13 -23.63 -22.43 -3.07
C ILE A 13 -23.13 -23.69 -3.78
N TRP A 14 -23.99 -24.34 -4.56
CA TRP A 14 -23.63 -25.54 -5.31
C TRP A 14 -22.51 -25.26 -6.32
N LEU A 15 -22.57 -24.13 -7.04
CA LEU A 15 -21.55 -23.75 -8.01
C LEU A 15 -20.21 -23.43 -7.34
N ASP A 16 -20.20 -22.65 -6.26
CA ASP A 16 -18.99 -22.31 -5.51
C ASP A 16 -18.32 -23.56 -4.93
N GLU A 17 -19.10 -24.49 -4.38
CA GLU A 17 -18.60 -25.78 -3.92
C GLU A 17 -17.99 -26.59 -5.08
N ARG A 18 -18.61 -26.60 -6.26
CA ARG A 18 -18.08 -27.29 -7.46
C ARG A 18 -16.81 -26.65 -8.02
N ILE A 19 -16.70 -25.32 -8.01
CA ILE A 19 -15.50 -24.59 -8.49
C ILE A 19 -14.32 -24.83 -7.56
N ARG A 20 -14.55 -24.86 -6.25
CA ARG A 20 -13.51 -25.10 -5.24
C ARG A 20 -13.13 -26.58 -5.12
N PHE A 21 -13.93 -27.49 -5.68
CA PHE A 21 -13.68 -28.92 -5.65
C PHE A 21 -12.60 -29.33 -6.66
N ASP A 22 -11.33 -29.22 -6.24
CA ASP A 22 -10.18 -29.82 -6.94
C ASP A 22 -9.86 -31.19 -6.29
N PRO A 23 -9.93 -32.31 -7.04
CA PRO A 23 -9.59 -33.63 -6.53
C PRO A 23 -8.12 -33.77 -6.08
N GLU A 24 -7.22 -32.90 -6.54
CA GLU A 24 -5.78 -33.01 -6.26
C GLU A 24 -5.32 -32.18 -5.04
N LYS A 25 -6.21 -31.43 -4.38
CA LYS A 25 -5.90 -30.56 -3.23
C LYS A 25 -6.52 -31.09 -1.92
N PRO A 26 -5.94 -30.79 -0.74
CA PRO A 26 -6.58 -31.07 0.54
C PRO A 26 -7.90 -30.29 0.65
N GLN A 27 -9.02 -31.00 0.62
CA GLN A 27 -10.36 -30.42 0.50
C GLN A 27 -10.92 -30.00 1.87
N ILE A 28 -11.54 -28.81 1.93
CA ILE A 28 -12.23 -28.33 3.13
C ILE A 28 -13.68 -27.95 2.77
N ALA A 29 -14.65 -28.55 3.45
CA ALA A 29 -16.07 -28.28 3.25
C ALA A 29 -16.51 -26.96 3.90
N ILE A 30 -16.68 -25.91 3.11
CA ILE A 30 -17.04 -24.58 3.63
C ILE A 30 -18.55 -24.39 3.88
N TYR A 31 -19.39 -25.32 3.41
CA TYR A 31 -20.86 -25.23 3.48
C TYR A 31 -21.52 -26.21 4.47
N ASN A 32 -20.73 -26.94 5.26
CA ASN A 32 -21.26 -27.74 6.37
C ASN A 32 -21.63 -26.83 7.55
N MET A 33 -22.79 -27.08 8.17
CA MET A 33 -23.32 -26.33 9.30
C MET A 33 -23.55 -27.24 10.51
N PRO A 34 -22.50 -27.65 11.25
CA PRO A 34 -22.67 -28.43 12.47
C PRO A 34 -23.13 -27.54 13.63
N PHE A 35 -24.19 -27.96 14.30
CA PHE A 35 -24.70 -27.39 15.55
C PHE A 35 -24.46 -28.40 16.66
N ILE A 36 -23.62 -28.03 17.63
CA ILE A 36 -23.09 -28.94 18.65
C ILE A 36 -23.80 -28.66 19.97
N TYR A 37 -24.50 -29.66 20.47
CA TYR A 37 -25.28 -29.58 21.70
C TYR A 37 -24.71 -30.48 22.77
N ARG A 38 -24.68 -29.97 24.01
CA ARG A 38 -24.35 -30.74 25.21
C ARG A 38 -25.56 -30.79 26.13
N LEU A 39 -25.86 -31.97 26.66
CA LEU A 39 -26.95 -32.15 27.61
C LEU A 39 -26.58 -31.51 28.96
N GLN A 40 -27.52 -30.78 29.58
CA GLN A 40 -27.32 -30.20 30.91
C GLN A 40 -27.23 -31.28 32.01
N PRO A 41 -26.55 -31.03 33.14
CA PRO A 41 -26.50 -31.95 34.26
C PRO A 41 -27.90 -32.38 34.74
N ASN A 42 -28.04 -33.65 35.14
CA ASN A 42 -29.29 -34.26 35.65
C ASN A 42 -30.40 -34.49 34.62
N HIS A 43 -30.17 -34.22 33.34
CA HIS A 43 -31.07 -34.64 32.26
C HIS A 43 -30.56 -35.94 31.61
N THR A 44 -31.46 -36.71 30.99
CA THR A 44 -31.13 -37.87 30.15
C THR A 44 -32.03 -37.87 28.91
N LEU A 45 -31.52 -38.33 27.77
CA LEU A 45 -32.30 -38.39 26.52
C LEU A 45 -32.32 -39.82 25.97
N SER A 46 -33.49 -40.34 25.60
CA SER A 46 -33.60 -41.64 24.93
C SER A 46 -33.16 -41.52 23.48
N ILE A 47 -32.15 -42.30 23.09
CA ILE A 47 -31.62 -42.32 21.73
C ILE A 47 -32.66 -42.94 20.78
N THR A 48 -33.35 -43.99 21.21
CA THR A 48 -34.42 -44.62 20.42
C THR A 48 -35.56 -43.64 20.13
N GLN A 49 -35.99 -42.85 21.12
CA GLN A 49 -37.00 -41.83 20.92
C GLN A 49 -36.49 -40.68 20.04
N LEU A 50 -35.24 -40.27 20.20
CA LEU A 50 -34.60 -39.26 19.34
C LEU A 50 -34.55 -39.72 17.89
N ARG A 51 -34.15 -40.97 17.63
CA ARG A 51 -34.13 -41.56 16.29
C ARG A 51 -35.50 -41.49 15.64
N HIS A 52 -36.54 -41.90 16.35
CA HIS A 52 -37.91 -41.85 15.87
C HIS A 52 -38.37 -40.41 15.57
N ALA A 53 -38.09 -39.48 16.48
CA ALA A 53 -38.43 -38.07 16.33
C ALA A 53 -37.72 -37.41 15.14
N LEU A 54 -36.43 -37.71 14.93
CA LEU A 54 -35.66 -37.26 13.76
C LEU A 54 -36.26 -37.80 12.45
N HIS A 55 -36.66 -39.08 12.41
CA HIS A 55 -37.32 -39.64 11.23
C HIS A 55 -38.63 -38.91 10.91
N LEU A 56 -39.47 -38.61 11.91
CA LEU A 56 -40.71 -37.86 11.69
C LEU A 56 -40.40 -36.43 11.20
N THR A 57 -39.44 -35.76 11.82
CA THR A 57 -39.08 -34.36 11.50
C THR A 57 -38.51 -34.23 10.09
N VAL A 58 -37.56 -35.10 9.71
CA VAL A 58 -36.98 -35.12 8.36
C VAL A 58 -38.04 -35.47 7.31
N ASN A 59 -38.99 -36.36 7.63
CA ASN A 59 -40.10 -36.70 6.74
C ASN A 59 -41.08 -35.53 6.53
N LYS A 60 -41.36 -34.74 7.58
CA LYS A 60 -42.26 -33.58 7.50
C LYS A 60 -41.74 -32.52 6.53
N HIS A 61 -40.42 -32.34 6.45
CA HIS A 61 -39.79 -31.23 5.71
C HIS A 61 -39.13 -31.67 4.41
N PRO A 62 -39.73 -31.38 3.22
CA PRO A 62 -39.18 -31.75 1.92
C PRO A 62 -37.72 -31.34 1.68
N SER A 63 -37.32 -30.16 2.17
CA SER A 63 -35.97 -29.62 2.00
C SER A 63 -34.88 -30.52 2.57
N LEU A 64 -35.17 -31.28 3.64
CA LEU A 64 -34.20 -32.17 4.30
C LEU A 64 -33.98 -33.50 3.57
N HIS A 65 -34.72 -33.76 2.50
CA HIS A 65 -34.59 -34.94 1.64
C HIS A 65 -34.74 -34.56 0.16
N THR A 66 -34.20 -33.38 -0.18
CA THR A 66 -34.16 -32.85 -1.54
C THR A 66 -32.79 -33.05 -2.16
N SER A 67 -32.77 -33.49 -3.41
CA SER A 67 -31.55 -33.68 -4.21
C SER A 67 -31.38 -32.55 -5.24
N LEU A 68 -30.14 -32.13 -5.48
CA LEU A 68 -29.77 -31.10 -6.45
C LEU A 68 -29.03 -31.74 -7.64
N HIS A 69 -29.50 -31.45 -8.85
CA HIS A 69 -28.98 -32.02 -10.10
C HIS A 69 -28.86 -30.95 -11.17
N PHE A 70 -27.77 -30.94 -11.91
CA PHE A 70 -27.62 -30.02 -13.04
C PHE A 70 -28.29 -30.62 -14.28
N ASP A 71 -29.29 -29.92 -14.83
CA ASP A 71 -29.97 -30.29 -16.07
C ASP A 71 -29.19 -29.69 -17.26
N ILE A 72 -28.47 -30.54 -17.99
CA ILE A 72 -27.60 -30.14 -19.10
C ILE A 72 -28.42 -29.51 -20.25
N GLU A 73 -29.63 -30.02 -20.52
CA GLU A 73 -30.46 -29.52 -21.62
C GLU A 73 -31.02 -28.13 -21.31
N LYS A 74 -31.41 -27.90 -20.05
CA LYS A 74 -31.94 -26.60 -19.59
C LYS A 74 -30.86 -25.64 -19.12
N ASN A 75 -29.61 -26.09 -19.04
CA ASN A 75 -28.47 -25.35 -18.48
C ASN A 75 -28.80 -24.70 -17.13
N THR A 76 -29.47 -25.45 -16.25
CA THR A 76 -29.92 -24.93 -14.94
C THR A 76 -29.83 -26.01 -13.87
N LEU A 77 -29.60 -25.57 -12.63
CA LEU A 77 -29.67 -26.46 -11.47
C LEU A 77 -31.15 -26.71 -11.12
N MET A 78 -31.50 -27.98 -10.94
CA MET A 78 -32.83 -28.45 -10.58
C MET A 78 -32.80 -29.08 -9.19
N GLN A 79 -33.89 -28.95 -8.46
CA GLN A 79 -34.13 -29.61 -7.18
C GLN A 79 -35.24 -30.65 -7.32
N ARG A 80 -35.06 -31.80 -6.67
CA ARG A 80 -35.98 -32.93 -6.68
C ARG A 80 -36.20 -33.47 -5.27
N VAL A 81 -37.44 -33.40 -4.80
CA VAL A 81 -37.88 -34.00 -3.53
C VAL A 81 -37.98 -35.51 -3.69
N ILE A 82 -37.37 -36.27 -2.79
CA ILE A 82 -37.41 -37.74 -2.78
C ILE A 82 -38.74 -38.20 -2.13
N THR A 83 -39.60 -38.89 -2.90
CA THR A 83 -40.96 -39.24 -2.47
C THR A 83 -41.07 -40.60 -1.76
N HIS A 84 -42.20 -40.85 -1.08
CA HIS A 84 -42.45 -42.07 -0.30
C HIS A 84 -42.26 -43.41 -1.05
N GLU A 85 -42.46 -43.45 -2.37
CA GLU A 85 -42.27 -44.67 -3.17
C GLU A 85 -40.79 -45.02 -3.39
N ASP A 86 -39.87 -44.05 -3.27
CA ASP A 86 -38.41 -44.25 -3.33
C ASP A 86 -37.82 -44.66 -1.96
N LYS A 87 -38.61 -44.61 -0.87
CA LYS A 87 -38.14 -44.71 0.52
C LYS A 87 -37.70 -46.11 0.97
N ASN A 88 -38.05 -47.17 0.25
CA ASN A 88 -37.66 -48.52 0.64
C ASN A 88 -36.19 -48.86 0.34
N ASN A 89 -35.44 -48.00 -0.39
CA ASN A 89 -34.06 -48.27 -0.80
C ASN A 89 -33.05 -47.13 -0.52
N ILE A 90 -33.45 -46.00 0.06
CA ILE A 90 -32.57 -44.84 0.27
C ILE A 90 -32.65 -44.33 1.72
N ASN A 91 -31.50 -44.26 2.41
CA ASN A 91 -31.40 -43.58 3.70
C ASN A 91 -31.56 -42.07 3.48
N MET A 92 -32.56 -41.44 4.10
CA MET A 92 -32.80 -39.99 3.97
C MET A 92 -31.77 -39.15 4.72
N PHE A 93 -31.19 -39.69 5.80
CA PHE A 93 -30.13 -39.07 6.58
C PHE A 93 -29.32 -40.16 7.29
N SER A 94 -28.13 -39.81 7.78
CA SER A 94 -27.27 -40.73 8.55
C SER A 94 -27.29 -40.40 10.04
N ILE A 95 -27.36 -41.42 10.88
CA ILE A 95 -27.08 -41.33 12.31
C ILE A 95 -25.78 -42.06 12.58
N ILE A 96 -24.78 -41.34 13.08
CA ILE A 96 -23.44 -41.86 13.35
C ILE A 96 -23.21 -41.83 14.87
N GLU A 97 -22.58 -42.88 15.38
CA GLU A 97 -22.20 -42.99 16.78
C GLU A 97 -20.70 -43.21 16.88
N THR A 98 -20.01 -42.36 17.65
CA THR A 98 -18.57 -42.51 17.91
C THR A 98 -18.26 -42.30 19.39
N THR A 99 -17.07 -42.70 19.80
CA THR A 99 -16.57 -42.49 21.17
C THR A 99 -15.33 -41.62 21.16
N TYR A 100 -15.14 -40.81 22.19
CA TYR A 100 -13.89 -40.09 22.44
C TYR A 100 -13.39 -40.36 23.87
N GLU A 101 -12.07 -40.39 24.04
CA GLU A 101 -11.42 -40.57 25.34
C GLU A 101 -10.57 -39.36 25.76
N THR A 102 -10.07 -38.59 24.79
CA THR A 102 -9.24 -37.40 24.99
C THR A 102 -9.87 -36.17 24.34
N GLU A 103 -9.52 -34.97 24.81
CA GLU A 103 -9.97 -33.72 24.19
C GLU A 103 -9.46 -33.56 22.75
N GLU A 104 -8.28 -34.08 22.44
CA GLU A 104 -7.71 -34.08 21.09
C GLU A 104 -8.59 -34.87 20.11
N GLN A 105 -9.01 -36.09 20.49
CA GLN A 105 -9.95 -36.90 19.70
C GLN A 105 -11.30 -36.20 19.52
N LEU A 106 -11.79 -35.54 20.56
CA LEU A 106 -13.04 -34.78 20.48
C LEU A 106 -12.91 -33.66 19.44
N ASN A 107 -11.82 -32.90 19.49
CA ASN A 107 -11.56 -31.82 18.55
C ASN A 107 -11.43 -32.34 17.12
N GLU A 108 -10.73 -33.46 16.88
CA GLU A 108 -10.65 -34.09 15.56
C GLU A 108 -12.04 -34.46 15.01
N LEU A 109 -12.92 -35.05 15.83
CA LEU A 109 -14.28 -35.39 15.43
C LEU A 109 -15.10 -34.14 15.07
N LEU A 110 -15.07 -33.10 15.91
CA LEU A 110 -15.79 -31.85 15.68
C LEU A 110 -15.24 -31.08 14.47
N HIS A 111 -13.93 -31.13 14.23
CA HIS A 111 -13.32 -30.58 13.01
C HIS A 111 -13.74 -31.36 11.78
N GLY A 112 -13.79 -32.69 11.86
CA GLY A 112 -14.27 -33.56 10.80
C GLY A 112 -15.69 -33.20 10.35
N GLU A 113 -16.60 -32.95 11.30
CA GLU A 113 -17.99 -32.52 11.03
C GLU A 113 -18.08 -31.29 10.12
N LYS A 114 -17.18 -30.30 10.30
CA LYS A 114 -17.21 -29.11 9.44
C LYS A 114 -16.35 -29.23 8.20
N ARG A 115 -15.17 -29.85 8.27
CA ARG A 115 -14.19 -29.80 7.16
C ARG A 115 -14.35 -30.91 6.14
N ASN A 116 -14.99 -32.02 6.47
CA ASN A 116 -15.02 -33.16 5.57
C ASN A 116 -16.04 -32.93 4.42
N PRO A 117 -15.59 -32.90 3.14
CA PRO A 117 -16.45 -32.66 1.98
C PRO A 117 -17.31 -33.87 1.60
N HIS A 118 -17.03 -35.03 2.17
CA HIS A 118 -17.72 -36.27 1.84
C HIS A 118 -18.88 -36.59 2.78
N LEU A 119 -19.20 -35.69 3.73
CA LEU A 119 -20.29 -35.93 4.69
C LEU A 119 -21.68 -35.84 4.06
N PHE A 120 -21.81 -35.04 3.00
CA PHE A 120 -23.06 -34.81 2.31
C PHE A 120 -22.95 -35.19 0.83
N ASN A 121 -24.06 -35.61 0.26
CA ASN A 121 -24.18 -35.84 -1.17
C ASN A 121 -25.47 -35.21 -1.68
N LEU A 122 -25.33 -33.99 -2.19
CA LEU A 122 -26.45 -33.19 -2.71
C LEU A 122 -27.17 -33.89 -3.87
N THR A 123 -26.50 -34.72 -4.66
CA THR A 123 -27.15 -35.47 -5.76
C THR A 123 -28.03 -36.61 -5.27
N GLN A 124 -27.75 -37.15 -4.07
CA GLN A 124 -28.54 -38.23 -3.46
C GLN A 124 -29.55 -37.72 -2.43
N GLY A 125 -29.56 -36.42 -2.15
CA GLY A 125 -30.43 -35.82 -1.13
C GLY A 125 -29.99 -36.11 0.31
N LEU A 126 -28.73 -36.53 0.50
CA LEU A 126 -28.11 -36.69 1.82
C LEU A 126 -27.57 -35.35 2.29
N VAL A 127 -28.43 -34.57 2.94
CA VAL A 127 -28.18 -33.15 3.30
C VAL A 127 -28.26 -32.86 4.81
N PHE A 128 -28.61 -33.88 5.59
CA PHE A 128 -28.68 -33.85 7.05
C PHE A 128 -28.00 -35.09 7.62
N ARG A 129 -27.27 -34.91 8.73
CA ARG A 129 -26.69 -35.98 9.54
C ARG A 129 -26.82 -35.64 11.02
N CYS A 130 -26.99 -36.68 11.83
CA CYS A 130 -26.96 -36.61 13.28
C CYS A 130 -25.75 -37.42 13.77
N HIS A 131 -24.87 -36.82 14.56
CA HIS A 131 -23.70 -37.50 15.12
C HIS A 131 -23.75 -37.44 16.65
N ILE A 132 -23.83 -38.61 17.27
CA ILE A 132 -23.79 -38.80 18.71
C ILE A 132 -22.37 -39.20 19.10
N ILE A 133 -21.75 -38.40 19.97
CA ILE A 133 -20.36 -38.57 20.39
C ILE A 133 -20.34 -38.89 21.89
N TYR A 134 -19.98 -40.12 22.25
CA TYR A 134 -19.96 -40.58 23.65
C TYR A 134 -18.61 -40.38 24.32
N HIS A 135 -18.61 -39.94 25.58
CA HIS A 135 -17.39 -39.85 26.39
C HIS A 135 -17.07 -41.21 27.03
N LYS A 136 -16.14 -41.95 26.41
CA LYS A 136 -15.75 -43.35 26.69
C LYS A 136 -16.88 -44.36 26.43
N GLN A 137 -16.54 -45.63 26.24
CA GLN A 137 -17.53 -46.70 26.10
C GLN A 137 -18.35 -46.84 27.40
N ILE A 138 -19.65 -46.50 27.37
CA ILE A 138 -20.57 -46.69 28.50
C ILE A 138 -21.68 -47.69 28.12
N SER A 139 -22.07 -48.48 29.13
CA SER A 139 -22.81 -49.73 29.13
C SER A 139 -24.35 -49.63 28.99
N SER A 140 -24.92 -48.45 28.74
CA SER A 140 -26.37 -48.28 28.57
C SER A 140 -26.72 -47.88 27.13
N ASN A 141 -27.20 -48.84 26.34
CA ASN A 141 -27.44 -48.72 24.89
C ASN A 141 -28.51 -47.68 24.46
N ASP A 142 -29.13 -46.91 25.37
CA ASP A 142 -30.26 -46.04 25.01
C ASP A 142 -30.33 -44.66 25.67
N LEU A 143 -29.37 -44.25 26.52
CA LEU A 143 -29.44 -42.94 27.20
C LEU A 143 -28.21 -42.07 26.94
N LEU A 144 -28.46 -40.81 26.55
CA LEU A 144 -27.45 -39.76 26.42
C LEU A 144 -27.22 -39.08 27.77
N SER A 145 -25.96 -38.81 28.12
CA SER A 145 -25.54 -38.16 29.37
C SER A 145 -24.94 -36.75 29.13
N ASN A 146 -24.67 -36.01 30.21
CA ASN A 146 -24.08 -34.66 30.14
C ASN A 146 -22.60 -34.63 29.69
N LYS A 147 -21.96 -35.80 29.54
CA LYS A 147 -20.61 -35.93 28.97
C LYS A 147 -20.64 -36.22 27.47
N ASP A 148 -21.79 -36.57 26.92
CA ASP A 148 -21.95 -36.89 25.50
C ASP A 148 -22.35 -35.64 24.72
N LEU A 149 -22.06 -35.61 23.42
CA LEU A 149 -22.44 -34.53 22.52
C LEU A 149 -23.42 -35.03 21.46
N LEU A 150 -24.35 -34.15 21.10
CA LEU A 150 -25.26 -34.30 19.98
C LEU A 150 -24.90 -33.26 18.91
N VAL A 151 -24.46 -33.71 17.74
CA VAL A 151 -24.19 -32.81 16.60
C VAL A 151 -25.28 -32.98 15.55
N LEU A 152 -25.97 -31.88 15.25
CA LEU A 152 -26.92 -31.79 14.15
C LEU A 152 -26.23 -31.02 13.02
N ASN A 153 -25.91 -31.69 11.91
CA ASN A 153 -25.15 -31.07 10.82
C ASN A 153 -25.97 -31.07 9.53
N PHE A 154 -26.06 -29.90 8.91
CA PHE A 154 -26.83 -29.63 7.71
C PHE A 154 -25.93 -29.07 6.61
N HIS A 155 -26.30 -29.32 5.35
CA HIS A 155 -25.67 -28.64 4.24
C HIS A 155 -26.33 -27.28 3.97
N HIS A 156 -25.53 -26.20 3.93
CA HIS A 156 -26.04 -24.82 3.82
C HIS A 156 -26.86 -24.55 2.56
N ALA A 157 -26.64 -25.31 1.48
CA ALA A 157 -27.46 -25.20 0.28
C ALA A 157 -28.97 -25.41 0.54
N LEU A 158 -29.35 -26.21 1.54
CA LEU A 158 -30.75 -26.56 1.83
C LEU A 158 -31.22 -26.09 3.21
N PHE A 159 -30.38 -25.40 3.97
CA PHE A 159 -30.64 -25.02 5.36
C PHE A 159 -29.96 -23.70 5.71
N ASP A 160 -30.65 -22.82 6.42
CA ASP A 160 -30.11 -21.58 6.97
C ASP A 160 -30.27 -21.51 8.49
N PHE A 161 -29.71 -20.48 9.13
CA PHE A 161 -29.74 -20.37 10.59
C PHE A 161 -31.18 -20.28 11.15
N ARG A 162 -32.10 -19.59 10.46
CA ARG A 162 -33.50 -19.47 10.89
C ARG A 162 -34.30 -20.76 10.72
N SER A 163 -33.86 -21.65 9.84
CA SER A 163 -34.43 -23.00 9.71
C SER A 163 -34.23 -23.85 10.96
N MET A 164 -33.25 -23.52 11.81
CA MET A 164 -33.01 -24.23 13.07
C MET A 164 -34.17 -24.07 14.06
N ASP A 165 -34.75 -22.87 14.16
CA ASP A 165 -35.88 -22.61 15.04
C ASP A 165 -37.07 -23.52 14.67
N VAL A 166 -37.36 -23.66 13.37
CA VAL A 166 -38.41 -24.53 12.82
C VAL A 166 -38.08 -26.01 13.07
N PHE A 167 -36.85 -26.42 12.78
CA PHE A 167 -36.40 -27.79 12.96
C PHE A 167 -36.52 -28.25 14.40
N LEU A 168 -36.06 -27.44 15.35
CA LEU A 168 -36.08 -27.76 16.78
C LEU A 168 -37.49 -27.78 17.34
N HIS A 169 -38.35 -26.86 16.91
CA HIS A 169 -39.76 -26.86 17.29
C HIS A 169 -40.43 -28.20 16.95
N ASP A 170 -40.28 -28.64 15.69
CA ASP A 170 -40.87 -29.88 15.21
C ASP A 170 -40.20 -31.12 15.81
N LEU A 171 -38.87 -31.10 15.98
CA LEU A 171 -38.15 -32.18 16.64
C LEU A 171 -38.65 -32.39 18.07
N ASN A 172 -38.84 -31.30 18.82
CA ASN A 172 -39.32 -31.38 20.19
C ASN A 172 -40.77 -31.89 20.27
N GLN A 173 -41.63 -31.46 19.35
CA GLN A 173 -43.00 -31.97 19.25
C GLN A 173 -43.02 -33.46 18.91
N ALA A 174 -42.23 -33.88 17.91
CA ALA A 174 -42.10 -35.27 17.49
C ALA A 174 -41.56 -36.15 18.63
N TYR A 175 -40.59 -35.65 19.38
CA TYR A 175 -40.00 -36.35 20.51
C TYR A 175 -41.02 -36.52 21.64
N THR A 176 -41.71 -35.46 22.04
CA THR A 176 -42.63 -35.45 23.19
C THR A 176 -43.89 -36.27 22.92
N THR A 177 -44.46 -36.16 21.71
CA THR A 177 -45.76 -36.75 21.39
C THR A 177 -45.67 -38.06 20.58
N GLY A 178 -44.50 -38.35 19.99
CA GLY A 178 -44.32 -39.46 19.07
C GLY A 178 -45.01 -39.28 17.72
N GLN A 179 -45.59 -38.11 17.43
CA GLN A 179 -46.28 -37.81 16.18
C GLN A 179 -45.98 -36.36 15.74
N LEU A 180 -46.10 -36.10 14.44
CA LEU A 180 -46.09 -34.74 13.89
C LEU A 180 -47.37 -34.55 13.07
N LEU A 181 -47.99 -33.39 13.22
CA LEU A 181 -49.07 -32.98 12.34
C LEU A 181 -48.43 -32.58 11.00
N TYR A 182 -48.92 -33.18 9.93
CA TYR A 182 -48.61 -32.74 8.57
C TYR A 182 -49.57 -31.60 8.24
N ASP A 183 -49.00 -30.47 7.85
CA ASP A 183 -49.79 -29.40 7.28
C ASP A 183 -50.46 -29.87 5.98
N ASP A 184 -51.66 -29.36 5.68
CA ASP A 184 -52.34 -29.63 4.41
C ASP A 184 -51.40 -29.34 3.22
N ASP A 185 -51.51 -30.13 2.15
CA ASP A 185 -50.74 -30.01 0.88
C ASP A 185 -50.85 -28.62 0.20
N THR A 186 -51.64 -27.70 0.77
CA THR A 186 -51.82 -26.31 0.34
C THR A 186 -50.79 -25.33 0.90
N ASN A 187 -49.95 -25.73 1.87
CA ASN A 187 -48.93 -24.85 2.44
C ASN A 187 -47.74 -24.66 1.48
N LEU A 188 -47.18 -23.44 1.48
CA LEU A 188 -46.04 -23.07 0.63
C LEU A 188 -44.80 -23.90 1.03
N ARG A 189 -44.17 -24.59 0.08
CA ARG A 189 -42.91 -25.32 0.29
C ARG A 189 -41.74 -24.54 -0.29
N TYR A 190 -40.52 -24.91 0.10
CA TYR A 190 -39.31 -24.25 -0.43
C TYR A 190 -39.18 -24.35 -1.96
N LEU A 191 -39.60 -25.47 -2.56
CA LEU A 191 -39.60 -25.61 -4.02
C LEU A 191 -40.58 -24.64 -4.71
N ASP A 192 -41.70 -24.33 -4.05
CA ASP A 192 -42.69 -23.37 -4.56
C ASP A 192 -42.11 -21.96 -4.46
N TYR A 193 -41.40 -21.64 -3.36
CA TYR A 193 -40.61 -20.41 -3.22
C TYR A 193 -39.58 -20.24 -4.35
N ALA A 194 -38.80 -21.29 -4.67
CA ALA A 194 -37.82 -21.22 -5.74
C ALA A 194 -38.46 -20.93 -7.10
N VAL A 195 -39.62 -21.53 -7.39
CA VAL A 195 -40.38 -21.21 -8.62
C VAL A 195 -40.84 -19.75 -8.63
N ILE A 196 -41.38 -19.25 -7.51
CA ILE A 196 -41.80 -17.85 -7.36
C ILE A 196 -40.62 -16.88 -7.58
N GLU A 197 -39.44 -17.22 -7.04
CA GLU A 197 -38.22 -16.43 -7.17
C GLU A 197 -37.78 -16.27 -8.64
N HIS A 198 -37.81 -17.36 -9.41
CA HIS A 198 -37.51 -17.35 -10.85
C HIS A 198 -38.57 -16.60 -11.67
N GLN A 199 -39.84 -16.69 -11.28
CA GLN A 199 -40.96 -16.01 -11.96
C GLN A 199 -41.15 -14.55 -11.55
N MET A 200 -40.35 -14.04 -10.60
CA MET A 200 -40.44 -12.67 -10.12
C MET A 200 -40.33 -11.67 -11.30
N PRO A 201 -41.23 -10.68 -11.44
CA PRO A 201 -41.17 -9.77 -12.58
C PRO A 201 -39.98 -8.81 -12.46
N MET A 202 -39.33 -8.50 -13.60
CA MET A 202 -38.40 -7.36 -13.70
C MET A 202 -39.23 -6.08 -13.56
N SER A 203 -39.30 -5.57 -12.33
CA SER A 203 -40.18 -4.48 -11.89
C SER A 203 -39.34 -3.29 -11.40
N GLY A 204 -39.91 -2.43 -10.53
CA GLY A 204 -39.20 -1.32 -9.90
C GLY A 204 -37.90 -1.73 -9.18
N ALA A 205 -37.85 -2.94 -8.62
CA ALA A 205 -36.63 -3.49 -8.01
C ALA A 205 -35.47 -3.62 -9.02
N SER A 206 -35.77 -4.05 -10.25
CA SER A 206 -34.74 -4.21 -11.28
C SER A 206 -34.20 -2.85 -11.75
N MET A 207 -35.08 -1.86 -11.94
CA MET A 207 -34.66 -0.51 -12.30
C MET A 207 -33.86 0.15 -11.18
N PHE A 208 -34.27 -0.06 -9.92
CA PHE A 208 -33.55 0.45 -8.75
C PHE A 208 -32.12 -0.10 -8.70
N TRP A 209 -31.94 -1.42 -8.78
CA TRP A 209 -30.60 -2.02 -8.72
C TRP A 209 -29.73 -1.65 -9.91
N LEU A 210 -30.31 -1.54 -11.11
CA LEU A 210 -29.61 -1.05 -12.29
C LEU A 210 -29.09 0.38 -12.08
N ASP A 211 -29.91 1.27 -11.52
CA ASP A 211 -29.56 2.68 -11.28
C ASP A 211 -28.47 2.82 -10.21
N VAL A 212 -28.64 2.14 -9.07
CA VAL A 212 -27.69 2.18 -7.93
C VAL A 212 -26.31 1.65 -8.30
N LEU A 213 -26.21 0.69 -9.24
CA LEU A 213 -24.98 -0.04 -9.56
C LEU A 213 -24.43 0.23 -10.97
N HIS A 214 -25.03 1.13 -11.75
CA HIS A 214 -24.75 1.28 -13.19
C HIS A 214 -23.26 1.48 -13.54
N ASP A 215 -22.52 2.23 -12.72
CA ASP A 215 -21.11 2.57 -12.87
C ASP A 215 -20.22 1.95 -11.76
N CYS A 216 -20.79 1.07 -10.92
CA CYS A 216 -20.07 0.43 -9.84
C CYS A 216 -19.19 -0.72 -10.36
N LYS A 217 -17.92 -0.77 -9.92
CA LYS A 217 -16.95 -1.80 -10.29
C LYS A 217 -17.09 -3.07 -9.45
N LEU A 218 -18.21 -3.78 -9.58
CA LEU A 218 -18.50 -4.97 -8.74
C LEU A 218 -17.59 -6.18 -9.01
N ASP A 219 -16.82 -6.15 -10.11
CA ASP A 219 -15.85 -7.18 -10.51
C ASP A 219 -14.44 -6.95 -9.95
N GLN A 220 -14.18 -5.78 -9.36
CA GLN A 220 -12.89 -5.44 -8.76
C GLN A 220 -12.94 -5.59 -7.24
N PRO A 221 -11.99 -6.30 -6.62
CA PRO A 221 -11.88 -6.30 -5.17
C PRO A 221 -11.51 -4.90 -4.67
N LEU A 222 -11.99 -4.56 -3.47
CA LEU A 222 -11.47 -3.40 -2.77
C LEU A 222 -9.95 -3.57 -2.54
N PRO A 223 -9.14 -2.52 -2.77
CA PRO A 223 -7.69 -2.58 -2.64
C PRO A 223 -7.29 -2.51 -1.15
N LEU A 224 -7.67 -3.55 -0.39
CA LEU A 224 -7.26 -3.71 0.99
C LEU A 224 -5.75 -4.02 1.06
N PRO A 225 -5.09 -3.79 2.22
CA PRO A 225 -3.66 -4.07 2.40
C PRO A 225 -3.39 -5.58 2.45
N PHE A 226 -3.46 -6.24 1.29
CA PHE A 226 -3.19 -7.66 1.15
C PHE A 226 -1.69 -7.95 1.23
N ASP A 227 -1.31 -9.00 1.95
CA ASP A 227 0.07 -9.49 1.99
C ASP A 227 0.45 -10.30 0.74
N ARG A 228 -0.56 -10.78 0.01
CA ARG A 228 -0.42 -11.71 -1.11
C ARG A 228 -1.35 -11.34 -2.25
N TYR A 229 -0.94 -11.70 -3.46
CA TYR A 229 -1.81 -11.58 -4.63
C TYR A 229 -3.02 -12.50 -4.53
N ARG A 230 -4.17 -11.97 -4.96
CA ARG A 230 -5.42 -12.73 -5.02
C ARG A 230 -5.31 -13.89 -6.00
N LEU A 231 -5.55 -15.09 -5.50
CA LEU A 231 -5.65 -16.31 -6.30
C LEU A 231 -7.02 -16.38 -7.02
N SER A 232 -7.11 -17.14 -8.11
CA SER A 232 -8.42 -17.45 -8.71
C SER A 232 -9.29 -18.25 -7.73
N ASN A 233 -10.62 -18.18 -7.87
CA ASN A 233 -11.56 -18.82 -6.94
C ASN A 233 -11.29 -20.33 -6.74
N GLU A 234 -10.84 -21.04 -7.78
CA GLU A 234 -10.50 -22.48 -7.76
C GLU A 234 -9.26 -22.82 -6.90
N HIS A 235 -8.48 -21.80 -6.51
CA HIS A 235 -7.26 -21.93 -5.72
C HIS A 235 -7.42 -21.41 -4.28
N ARG A 236 -8.60 -20.94 -3.88
CA ARG A 236 -8.88 -20.49 -2.50
C ARG A 236 -8.93 -21.68 -1.56
N THR A 237 -8.17 -21.63 -0.47
CA THR A 237 -8.09 -22.73 0.52
C THR A 237 -9.25 -22.72 1.50
N GLY A 238 -9.94 -21.57 1.65
CA GLY A 238 -11.01 -21.40 2.64
C GLY A 238 -10.50 -21.29 4.09
N ARG A 239 -9.18 -21.21 4.28
CA ARG A 239 -8.56 -20.91 5.57
C ARG A 239 -8.61 -19.42 5.85
N GLY A 240 -8.86 -19.07 7.09
CA GLY A 240 -8.90 -17.70 7.56
C GLY A 240 -8.31 -17.56 8.96
N THR A 241 -8.34 -16.34 9.47
CA THR A 241 -8.03 -16.01 10.86
C THR A 241 -9.13 -15.10 11.39
N SER A 242 -9.31 -15.08 12.71
CA SER A 242 -10.37 -14.33 13.39
C SER A 242 -9.79 -13.58 14.56
N ILE A 243 -10.04 -12.27 14.62
CA ILE A 243 -9.61 -11.43 15.73
C ILE A 243 -10.84 -10.78 16.34
N LEU A 244 -11.14 -11.17 17.58
CA LEU A 244 -12.19 -10.59 18.42
C LEU A 244 -11.60 -9.51 19.31
N PHE A 245 -12.34 -8.42 19.48
CA PHE A 245 -12.09 -7.46 20.54
C PHE A 245 -13.38 -6.84 21.06
N ASP A 246 -13.38 -6.51 22.36
CA ASP A 246 -14.46 -5.82 23.02
C ASP A 246 -14.17 -4.31 23.08
N LEU A 247 -15.21 -3.47 22.94
CA LEU A 247 -15.07 -2.03 23.13
C LEU A 247 -14.95 -1.67 24.63
N GLY A 248 -15.30 -2.60 25.51
CA GLY A 248 -15.42 -2.35 26.95
C GLY A 248 -16.67 -1.54 27.30
N GLU A 249 -16.96 -1.44 28.60
CA GLU A 249 -18.18 -0.80 29.13
C GLU A 249 -18.30 0.67 28.69
N ASP A 250 -17.25 1.48 28.92
CA ASP A 250 -17.26 2.92 28.68
C ASP A 250 -17.52 3.28 27.20
N LEU A 251 -16.75 2.68 26.29
CA LEU A 251 -16.85 2.99 24.86
C LEU A 251 -18.15 2.44 24.26
N SER A 252 -18.63 1.29 24.73
CA SER A 252 -19.94 0.75 24.34
C SER A 252 -21.08 1.67 24.78
N HIS A 253 -21.01 2.17 26.02
CA HIS A 253 -21.98 3.13 26.54
C HIS A 253 -22.03 4.41 25.70
N GLU A 254 -20.88 4.99 25.35
CA GLU A 254 -20.81 6.16 24.47
C GLU A 254 -21.38 5.85 23.08
N PHE A 255 -20.99 4.73 22.46
CA PHE A 255 -21.48 4.33 21.14
C PHE A 255 -23.02 4.20 21.13
N VAL A 256 -23.61 3.59 22.16
CA VAL A 256 -25.07 3.44 22.31
C VAL A 256 -25.77 4.76 22.62
N THR A 257 -25.18 5.58 23.48
CA THR A 257 -25.71 6.90 23.86
C THR A 257 -25.72 7.84 22.66
N HIS A 258 -24.68 7.82 21.83
CA HIS A 258 -24.61 8.66 20.62
C HIS A 258 -25.62 8.25 19.56
N ALA A 259 -25.78 6.94 19.31
CA ALA A 259 -26.79 6.44 18.39
C ALA A 259 -28.20 6.89 18.82
N SER A 260 -28.55 6.66 20.09
CA SER A 260 -29.87 7.01 20.63
C SER A 260 -30.11 8.53 20.67
N SER A 261 -29.15 9.34 21.12
CA SER A 261 -29.28 10.80 21.23
C SER A 261 -29.46 11.49 19.87
N ASN A 262 -28.97 10.88 18.78
CA ASN A 262 -29.04 11.44 17.42
C ASN A 262 -30.12 10.79 16.53
N ASN A 263 -30.99 9.93 17.10
CA ASN A 263 -32.00 9.14 16.38
C ASN A 263 -31.38 8.32 15.21
N ILE A 264 -30.27 7.63 15.50
CA ILE A 264 -29.52 6.78 14.57
C ILE A 264 -29.59 5.34 15.11
N SER A 265 -29.75 4.34 14.23
CA SER A 265 -29.65 2.95 14.65
C SER A 265 -28.18 2.56 14.86
N LEU A 266 -27.91 1.68 15.82
CA LEU A 266 -26.57 1.16 16.07
C LEU A 266 -25.93 0.54 14.81
N GLU A 267 -26.73 -0.17 14.02
CA GLU A 267 -26.31 -0.75 12.74
C GLU A 267 -25.85 0.32 11.74
N HIS A 268 -26.61 1.41 11.56
CA HIS A 268 -26.21 2.48 10.64
C HIS A 268 -24.94 3.19 11.11
N LEU A 269 -24.78 3.38 12.42
CA LEU A 269 -23.56 3.95 12.99
C LEU A 269 -22.36 3.04 12.77
N ALA A 270 -22.49 1.75 13.07
CA ALA A 270 -21.44 0.75 12.85
C ALA A 270 -21.05 0.62 11.37
N LEU A 271 -22.04 0.64 10.48
CA LEU A 271 -21.84 0.60 9.05
C LEU A 271 -21.13 1.87 8.54
N ALA A 272 -21.48 3.05 9.05
CA ALA A 272 -20.79 4.30 8.72
C ALA A 272 -19.33 4.30 9.17
N THR A 273 -19.08 3.82 10.39
CA THR A 273 -17.72 3.57 10.88
C THR A 273 -16.97 2.63 9.94
N TYR A 274 -17.60 1.54 9.49
CA TYR A 274 -16.96 0.59 8.59
C TYR A 274 -16.61 1.19 7.23
N TYR A 275 -17.50 1.95 6.60
CA TYR A 275 -17.20 2.61 5.33
C TYR A 275 -16.06 3.63 5.45
N VAL A 276 -16.05 4.43 6.53
CA VAL A 276 -14.95 5.37 6.78
C VAL A 276 -13.65 4.63 7.06
N PHE A 277 -13.70 3.50 7.76
CA PHE A 277 -12.54 2.65 7.99
C PHE A 277 -12.00 2.07 6.67
N LEU A 278 -12.88 1.55 5.80
CA LEU A 278 -12.50 1.07 4.47
C LEU A 278 -11.91 2.17 3.61
N PHE A 279 -12.49 3.37 3.60
CA PHE A 279 -11.93 4.56 2.93
C PHE A 279 -10.48 4.81 3.38
N LYS A 280 -10.20 4.69 4.67
CA LYS A 280 -8.86 4.88 5.23
C LYS A 280 -7.90 3.72 4.91
N LEU A 281 -8.38 2.49 4.92
CA LEU A 281 -7.58 1.30 4.57
C LEU A 281 -7.22 1.22 3.08
N THR A 282 -8.08 1.75 2.21
CA THR A 282 -7.93 1.70 0.75
C THR A 282 -7.27 2.94 0.16
N ASN A 283 -6.57 3.71 0.99
CA ASN A 283 -5.90 4.97 0.61
C ASN A 283 -6.83 5.99 -0.08
N GLY A 284 -8.07 6.09 0.41
CA GLY A 284 -9.03 7.10 -0.02
C GLY A 284 -9.96 6.68 -1.16
N GLU A 285 -10.18 5.37 -1.39
CA GLU A 285 -11.15 4.89 -2.38
C GLU A 285 -12.56 5.42 -2.03
N LYS A 286 -13.16 6.12 -2.98
CA LYS A 286 -14.42 6.87 -2.75
C LYS A 286 -15.65 6.05 -3.07
N ASP A 287 -15.55 5.06 -3.94
CA ASP A 287 -16.68 4.24 -4.36
C ASP A 287 -16.55 2.84 -3.77
N LEU A 288 -17.18 2.62 -2.62
CA LEU A 288 -17.04 1.40 -1.83
C LEU A 288 -18.30 0.57 -1.99
N CYS A 289 -18.16 -0.69 -2.40
CA CYS A 289 -19.26 -1.65 -2.43
C CYS A 289 -18.90 -2.89 -1.61
N ILE A 290 -19.76 -3.23 -0.66
CA ILE A 290 -19.60 -4.38 0.24
C ILE A 290 -20.81 -5.32 0.14
N GLY A 291 -20.65 -6.56 0.56
CA GLY A 291 -21.76 -7.50 0.73
C GLY A 291 -22.43 -7.36 2.09
N ILE A 292 -23.76 -7.38 2.11
CA ILE A 292 -24.56 -7.59 3.32
C ILE A 292 -25.44 -8.83 3.17
N ASN A 293 -25.63 -9.58 4.26
CA ASN A 293 -26.52 -10.74 4.29
C ASN A 293 -27.88 -10.35 4.84
N THR A 294 -28.94 -10.69 4.11
CA THR A 294 -30.33 -10.51 4.55
C THR A 294 -30.95 -11.85 4.86
N LEU A 295 -31.95 -11.88 5.75
CA LEU A 295 -32.65 -13.13 6.11
C LEU A 295 -33.43 -13.73 4.94
N GLY A 296 -33.78 -12.93 3.91
CA GLY A 296 -34.55 -13.35 2.73
C GLY A 296 -35.99 -13.84 3.00
N ARG A 297 -36.45 -13.85 4.24
CA ARG A 297 -37.82 -14.20 4.65
C ARG A 297 -38.69 -12.95 4.72
N TYR A 298 -38.96 -12.35 3.56
CA TYR A 298 -39.68 -11.08 3.41
C TYR A 298 -41.21 -11.20 3.53
N ARG A 299 -41.72 -12.41 3.81
CA ARG A 299 -43.14 -12.72 4.00
C ARG A 299 -43.29 -13.66 5.20
N ASP A 300 -44.39 -13.50 5.93
CA ASP A 300 -44.64 -14.28 7.15
C ASP A 300 -44.72 -15.78 6.87
N GLU A 301 -45.27 -16.20 5.73
CA GLU A 301 -45.40 -17.61 5.36
C GLU A 301 -44.04 -18.29 5.13
N LEU A 302 -42.97 -17.51 4.89
CA LEU A 302 -41.62 -18.06 4.72
C LEU A 302 -40.99 -18.42 6.07
N ASN A 303 -41.45 -17.87 7.20
CA ASN A 303 -40.81 -18.11 8.50
C ASN A 303 -40.96 -19.54 9.02
N SER A 304 -41.95 -20.30 8.54
CA SER A 304 -42.20 -21.70 8.94
C SER A 304 -41.53 -22.73 8.02
N ILE A 305 -40.80 -22.30 6.99
CA ILE A 305 -40.23 -23.20 5.97
C ILE A 305 -38.74 -23.46 6.25
N ILE A 306 -38.34 -24.73 6.24
CA ILE A 306 -36.91 -25.10 6.22
C ILE A 306 -36.35 -24.90 4.81
N GLY A 307 -35.24 -24.17 4.69
CA GLY A 307 -34.60 -23.91 3.40
C GLY A 307 -33.48 -22.87 3.48
N MET A 308 -32.84 -22.59 2.35
CA MET A 308 -31.82 -21.55 2.23
C MET A 308 -32.42 -20.24 1.74
N PHE A 309 -32.74 -19.31 2.65
CA PHE A 309 -33.33 -18.02 2.27
C PHE A 309 -32.33 -16.86 2.27
N VAL A 310 -31.16 -17.02 2.91
CA VAL A 310 -30.19 -15.92 3.03
C VAL A 310 -29.81 -15.37 1.65
N ASN A 311 -30.09 -14.09 1.46
CA ASN A 311 -29.81 -13.38 0.21
C ASN A 311 -28.74 -12.34 0.48
N ALA A 312 -27.66 -12.38 -0.31
CA ALA A 312 -26.56 -11.42 -0.19
C ALA A 312 -26.79 -10.27 -1.17
N ILE A 313 -26.68 -9.04 -0.70
CA ILE A 313 -27.00 -7.84 -1.48
C ILE A 313 -25.76 -6.93 -1.54
N PRO A 314 -25.46 -6.31 -2.69
CA PRO A 314 -24.47 -5.24 -2.76
C PRO A 314 -24.99 -4.00 -2.04
N LEU A 315 -24.19 -3.48 -1.13
CA LEU A 315 -24.41 -2.17 -0.54
C LEU A 315 -23.28 -1.25 -1.00
N ARG A 316 -23.62 -0.27 -1.83
CA ARG A 316 -22.69 0.73 -2.38
C ARG A 316 -22.79 2.02 -1.58
N CYS A 317 -21.65 2.63 -1.29
CA CYS A 317 -21.54 3.95 -0.68
C CYS A 317 -20.47 4.76 -1.42
N GLN A 318 -20.90 5.88 -1.99
CA GLN A 318 -19.99 6.87 -2.57
C GLN A 318 -19.68 7.93 -1.52
N LEU A 319 -18.43 8.00 -1.09
CA LEU A 319 -17.95 8.91 -0.07
C LEU A 319 -17.35 10.17 -0.69
N ASP A 320 -17.81 11.32 -0.22
CA ASP A 320 -17.09 12.58 -0.40
C ASP A 320 -16.21 12.81 0.85
N PRO A 321 -14.87 12.83 0.69
CA PRO A 321 -13.92 12.98 1.80
C PRO A 321 -14.17 14.23 2.66
N HIS A 322 -14.74 15.28 2.07
CA HIS A 322 -14.96 16.57 2.74
C HIS A 322 -16.23 16.59 3.60
N LEU A 323 -17.12 15.61 3.46
CA LEU A 323 -18.32 15.51 4.28
C LEU A 323 -17.98 15.16 5.71
N SER A 324 -18.78 15.69 6.63
CA SER A 324 -18.66 15.33 8.03
C SER A 324 -19.07 13.88 8.28
N PHE A 325 -18.50 13.27 9.30
CA PHE A 325 -18.91 11.92 9.72
C PHE A 325 -20.42 11.82 9.97
N PHE A 326 -21.04 12.84 10.59
CA PHE A 326 -22.49 12.90 10.77
C PHE A 326 -23.26 12.81 9.45
N THR A 327 -22.81 13.56 8.44
CA THR A 327 -23.46 13.58 7.12
C THR A 327 -23.35 12.23 6.43
N VAL A 328 -22.20 11.56 6.59
CA VAL A 328 -22.00 10.19 6.08
C VAL A 328 -22.96 9.20 6.75
N ILE A 329 -23.14 9.27 8.07
CA ILE A 329 -24.12 8.41 8.78
C ILE A 329 -25.53 8.62 8.22
N LYS A 330 -25.93 9.88 8.00
CA LYS A 330 -27.26 10.18 7.43
C LYS A 330 -27.40 9.68 5.99
N HIS A 331 -26.37 9.83 5.17
CA HIS A 331 -26.37 9.29 3.82
C HIS A 331 -26.54 7.76 3.81
N ILE A 332 -25.84 7.06 4.71
CA ILE A 332 -25.95 5.61 4.86
C ILE A 332 -27.34 5.20 5.34
N GLN A 333 -27.90 5.91 6.32
CA GLN A 333 -29.26 5.70 6.80
C GLN A 333 -30.28 5.80 5.65
N ASP A 334 -30.19 6.86 4.83
CA ASP A 334 -31.08 7.06 3.69
C ASP A 334 -30.89 5.97 2.62
N ASN A 335 -29.64 5.60 2.33
CA ASN A 335 -29.32 4.53 1.38
C ASN A 335 -29.86 3.18 1.85
N MET A 336 -29.69 2.82 3.13
CA MET A 336 -30.22 1.57 3.68
C MET A 336 -31.76 1.55 3.65
N ILE A 337 -32.43 2.64 4.02
CA ILE A 337 -33.90 2.74 3.96
C ILE A 337 -34.41 2.54 2.52
N ASN A 338 -33.70 3.07 1.52
CA ASN A 338 -34.05 2.87 0.12
C ASN A 338 -33.80 1.43 -0.34
N CYS A 339 -32.67 0.83 0.05
CA CYS A 339 -32.35 -0.57 -0.26
C CYS A 339 -33.32 -1.56 0.40
N MET A 340 -33.78 -1.29 1.63
CA MET A 340 -34.70 -2.14 2.40
C MET A 340 -35.96 -2.54 1.61
N LYS A 341 -36.45 -1.65 0.74
CA LYS A 341 -37.64 -1.91 -0.11
C LYS A 341 -37.44 -3.05 -1.10
N TYR A 342 -36.19 -3.38 -1.44
CA TYR A 342 -35.85 -4.30 -2.53
C TYR A 342 -34.86 -5.40 -2.12
N LEU A 343 -34.59 -5.59 -0.81
CA LEU A 343 -33.69 -6.63 -0.29
C LEU A 343 -34.14 -8.07 -0.63
N TYR A 344 -35.42 -8.25 -0.93
CA TYR A 344 -35.97 -9.53 -1.37
C TYR A 344 -35.53 -9.91 -2.80
N PHE A 345 -34.99 -8.97 -3.58
CA PHE A 345 -34.67 -9.19 -4.98
C PHE A 345 -33.41 -10.08 -5.10
N PRO A 346 -33.44 -11.18 -5.88
CA PRO A 346 -32.34 -12.14 -5.89
C PRO A 346 -31.05 -11.57 -6.46
N LEU A 347 -29.92 -11.82 -5.79
CA LEU A 347 -28.61 -11.36 -6.24
C LEU A 347 -28.31 -11.72 -7.70
N GLN A 348 -28.58 -12.96 -8.11
CA GLN A 348 -28.28 -13.39 -9.49
C GLN A 348 -28.99 -12.52 -10.53
N ARG A 349 -30.18 -12.00 -10.21
CA ARG A 349 -30.91 -11.09 -11.11
C ARG A 349 -30.36 -9.68 -11.11
N ILE A 350 -29.72 -9.25 -10.02
CA ILE A 350 -28.93 -8.02 -9.98
C ILE A 350 -27.72 -8.22 -10.91
N LEU A 351 -26.94 -9.29 -10.72
CA LEU A 351 -25.75 -9.58 -11.52
C LEU A 351 -26.04 -9.74 -13.01
N ASN A 352 -27.15 -10.38 -13.39
CA ASN A 352 -27.56 -10.55 -14.79
C ASN A 352 -27.84 -9.22 -15.52
N GLN A 353 -28.04 -8.11 -14.80
CA GLN A 353 -28.18 -6.77 -15.39
C GLN A 353 -26.83 -6.17 -15.82
N HIS A 354 -25.72 -6.78 -15.39
CA HIS A 354 -24.37 -6.32 -15.65
C HIS A 354 -23.60 -7.42 -16.43
N PRO A 355 -23.67 -7.42 -17.78
CA PRO A 355 -23.25 -8.56 -18.61
C PRO A 355 -21.76 -8.92 -18.57
N ASN A 356 -20.90 -8.05 -18.00
CA ASN A 356 -19.47 -8.35 -17.78
C ASN A 356 -19.19 -9.03 -16.43
N MET A 357 -20.21 -9.29 -15.61
CA MET A 357 -20.06 -9.83 -14.26
C MET A 357 -20.07 -11.36 -14.25
N SER A 358 -18.89 -11.95 -14.27
CA SER A 358 -18.71 -13.39 -14.09
C SER A 358 -18.48 -13.81 -12.63
N ASN A 359 -18.02 -12.88 -11.77
CA ASN A 359 -17.69 -13.16 -10.36
C ASN A 359 -18.01 -11.94 -9.46
N PRO A 360 -18.92 -12.06 -8.47
CA PRO A 360 -19.32 -10.95 -7.60
C PRO A 360 -18.30 -10.70 -6.47
N VAL A 361 -17.14 -10.15 -6.82
CA VAL A 361 -15.99 -9.98 -5.89
C VAL A 361 -16.31 -9.08 -4.70
N PHE A 362 -17.25 -8.14 -4.84
CA PHE A 362 -17.71 -7.30 -3.73
C PHE A 362 -18.25 -8.09 -2.52
N LEU A 363 -18.72 -9.33 -2.71
CA LEU A 363 -19.18 -10.18 -1.61
C LEU A 363 -18.05 -10.61 -0.68
N ASP A 364 -16.80 -10.59 -1.18
CA ASP A 364 -15.65 -10.99 -0.40
C ASP A 364 -15.24 -9.95 0.66
N THR A 365 -15.80 -8.74 0.60
CA THR A 365 -15.73 -7.75 1.68
C THR A 365 -17.12 -7.51 2.22
N SER A 366 -17.41 -7.93 3.45
CA SER A 366 -18.77 -7.90 3.99
C SER A 366 -18.88 -7.33 5.40
N PHE A 367 -20.11 -6.96 5.74
CA PHE A 367 -20.48 -6.40 7.03
C PHE A 367 -21.66 -7.16 7.62
N GLU A 368 -21.58 -7.48 8.91
CA GLU A 368 -22.69 -8.03 9.67
C GLU A 368 -22.87 -7.28 11.00
N PHE A 369 -24.11 -7.08 11.41
CA PHE A 369 -24.47 -6.49 12.69
C PHE A 369 -25.51 -7.38 13.37
N LEU A 370 -25.25 -7.77 14.62
CA LEU A 370 -26.14 -8.62 15.40
C LEU A 370 -26.37 -8.05 16.79
N SER A 371 -27.61 -7.70 17.11
CA SER A 371 -28.05 -7.46 18.48
C SER A 371 -28.64 -8.72 19.08
N SER A 372 -28.13 -9.14 20.23
CA SER A 372 -28.57 -10.36 20.92
C SER A 372 -28.57 -10.18 22.43
N MET A 373 -29.42 -10.92 23.14
CA MET A 373 -29.32 -11.08 24.59
C MET A 373 -28.37 -12.27 24.86
N PRO A 374 -27.40 -12.18 25.79
CA PRO A 374 -26.40 -13.23 26.00
C PRO A 374 -26.99 -14.56 26.47
N LYS A 375 -26.42 -15.59 25.86
CA LYS A 375 -26.16 -17.02 26.18
C LYS A 375 -26.99 -17.83 27.19
N ASP A 376 -27.73 -17.28 28.14
CA ASP A 376 -28.33 -18.11 29.21
C ASP A 376 -29.77 -18.59 28.94
N GLU A 377 -30.51 -17.99 28.00
CA GLU A 377 -31.89 -18.45 27.69
C GLU A 377 -32.13 -18.85 26.23
N LYS A 378 -31.32 -18.40 25.25
CA LYS A 378 -31.54 -18.71 23.82
C LYS A 378 -30.65 -19.79 23.23
N ASN A 379 -29.53 -20.13 23.88
CA ASN A 379 -28.70 -21.25 23.45
C ASN A 379 -29.12 -22.57 24.11
N GLU A 380 -30.13 -22.52 24.99
CA GLU A 380 -30.76 -23.73 25.49
C GLU A 380 -31.88 -24.18 24.56
N ILE A 381 -31.85 -25.43 24.16
CA ILE A 381 -32.93 -26.07 23.42
C ILE A 381 -33.54 -27.17 24.31
N MET A 382 -34.84 -27.36 24.17
CA MET A 382 -35.57 -28.44 24.82
C MET A 382 -35.82 -29.56 23.81
N ILE A 383 -35.49 -30.79 24.19
CA ILE A 383 -35.91 -32.01 23.49
C ILE A 383 -36.58 -32.91 24.53
N GLY A 384 -37.90 -32.99 24.51
CA GLY A 384 -38.69 -33.56 25.60
C GLY A 384 -38.51 -32.74 26.89
N ASP A 385 -38.26 -33.44 28.00
CA ASP A 385 -37.94 -32.82 29.30
C ASP A 385 -36.43 -32.53 29.48
N SER A 386 -35.64 -32.69 28.42
CA SER A 386 -34.18 -32.59 28.44
C SER A 386 -33.67 -31.28 27.87
N ARG A 387 -32.87 -30.57 28.68
CA ARG A 387 -32.21 -29.31 28.32
C ARG A 387 -30.85 -29.55 27.68
N PHE A 388 -30.59 -28.90 26.56
CA PHE A 388 -29.31 -28.92 25.88
C PHE A 388 -28.77 -27.51 25.70
N SER A 389 -27.48 -27.33 25.92
CA SER A 389 -26.78 -26.08 25.62
C SER A 389 -26.08 -26.21 24.26
N LEU A 390 -26.33 -25.26 23.37
CA LEU A 390 -25.52 -25.05 22.17
C LEU A 390 -24.12 -24.59 22.59
N LEU A 391 -23.10 -25.37 22.24
CA LEU A 391 -21.72 -25.04 22.51
C LEU A 391 -21.26 -24.00 21.48
N PRO A 392 -20.77 -22.80 21.90
CA PRO A 392 -20.14 -21.86 21.00
C PRO A 392 -18.81 -22.46 20.55
N TYR A 393 -18.82 -23.14 19.41
CA TYR A 393 -17.65 -23.79 18.85
C TYR A 393 -17.19 -23.02 17.62
N SER A 394 -16.30 -22.05 17.83
CA SER A 394 -15.50 -21.50 16.74
C SER A 394 -14.48 -22.56 16.33
N ILE A 395 -14.50 -22.95 15.06
CA ILE A 395 -13.58 -23.97 14.55
C ILE A 395 -12.20 -23.37 14.43
N LYS A 396 -11.41 -23.59 15.47
CA LYS A 396 -9.96 -23.39 15.46
C LYS A 396 -9.33 -24.51 14.61
N ILE A 397 -8.84 -24.22 13.40
CA ILE A 397 -7.98 -25.11 12.60
C ILE A 397 -6.64 -25.34 13.32
N SER A 398 -6.19 -24.31 14.00
CA SER A 398 -5.14 -24.26 15.02
C SER A 398 -5.51 -23.15 16.01
N GLU A 399 -4.64 -22.76 16.95
CA GLU A 399 -4.92 -21.66 17.90
C GLU A 399 -5.43 -20.37 17.21
N ASP A 400 -4.96 -20.10 15.97
CA ASP A 400 -5.15 -18.83 15.24
C ASP A 400 -5.90 -18.95 13.89
N GLU A 401 -6.19 -20.16 13.41
CA GLU A 401 -6.81 -20.37 12.09
C GLU A 401 -8.31 -20.70 12.23
N ILE A 402 -9.16 -20.12 11.38
CA ILE A 402 -10.59 -20.44 11.22
C ILE A 402 -10.90 -20.80 9.78
N MET A 403 -12.17 -21.11 9.48
CA MET A 403 -12.65 -21.22 8.11
C MET A 403 -13.29 -19.91 7.67
N SER A 404 -12.85 -19.37 6.54
CA SER A 404 -13.43 -18.16 5.94
C SER A 404 -13.93 -18.42 4.53
N LYS A 405 -15.15 -17.96 4.24
CA LYS A 405 -15.77 -18.01 2.90
C LYS A 405 -15.38 -16.80 2.05
N PHE A 406 -15.15 -15.68 2.72
CA PHE A 406 -14.92 -14.35 2.15
C PHE A 406 -13.50 -13.87 2.51
N ASP A 407 -13.06 -12.79 1.91
CA ASP A 407 -11.70 -12.29 2.11
C ASP A 407 -11.58 -11.46 3.38
N PHE A 408 -12.60 -10.67 3.70
CA PHE A 408 -12.63 -9.78 4.84
C PHE A 408 -14.06 -9.54 5.31
N ILE A 409 -14.36 -9.86 6.57
CA ILE A 409 -15.69 -9.68 7.17
C ILE A 409 -15.51 -8.89 8.46
N LEU A 410 -16.27 -7.80 8.62
CA LEU A 410 -16.39 -7.10 9.90
C LEU A 410 -17.75 -7.36 10.52
N ASN A 411 -17.74 -7.97 11.71
CA ASN A 411 -18.94 -8.29 12.47
C ASN A 411 -19.00 -7.44 13.73
N PHE A 412 -20.11 -6.71 13.93
CA PHE A 412 -20.44 -6.05 15.19
C PHE A 412 -21.47 -6.88 15.94
N GLN A 413 -21.21 -7.15 17.21
CA GLN A 413 -22.16 -7.80 18.11
C GLN A 413 -22.50 -6.87 19.27
N HIS A 414 -23.79 -6.62 19.47
CA HIS A 414 -24.30 -5.86 20.61
C HIS A 414 -24.96 -6.83 21.60
N ASP A 415 -24.33 -6.96 22.77
CA ASP A 415 -24.89 -7.65 23.93
C ASP A 415 -25.89 -6.72 24.62
N LEU A 416 -27.17 -7.03 24.50
CA LEU A 416 -28.23 -6.18 25.00
C LEU A 416 -28.41 -6.26 26.55
N ASN A 417 -27.77 -7.22 27.24
CA ASN A 417 -27.85 -7.33 28.71
C ASN A 417 -26.73 -6.54 29.39
N LEU A 418 -25.50 -6.74 28.93
CA LEU A 418 -24.35 -5.95 29.37
C LEU A 418 -24.35 -4.55 28.75
N ASN A 419 -25.12 -4.36 27.67
CA ASN A 419 -25.09 -3.18 26.82
C ASN A 419 -23.68 -2.92 26.25
N GLU A 420 -22.95 -4.01 25.98
CA GLU A 420 -21.58 -3.99 25.49
C GLU A 420 -21.53 -4.34 23.99
N ILE A 421 -20.57 -3.75 23.28
CA ILE A 421 -20.33 -4.01 21.87
C ILE A 421 -18.98 -4.70 21.72
N SER A 422 -18.98 -5.78 20.94
CA SER A 422 -17.77 -6.47 20.51
C SER A 422 -17.70 -6.52 18.99
N CYS A 423 -16.49 -6.64 18.48
CA CYS A 423 -16.18 -6.64 17.06
C CYS A 423 -15.32 -7.86 16.72
N THR A 424 -15.64 -8.53 15.63
CA THR A 424 -14.84 -9.64 15.10
C THR A 424 -14.45 -9.34 13.66
N ILE A 425 -13.16 -9.46 13.35
CA ILE A 425 -12.65 -9.41 11.98
C ILE A 425 -12.25 -10.82 11.55
N ASP A 426 -12.94 -11.35 10.55
CA ASP A 426 -12.57 -12.60 9.89
C ASP A 426 -11.90 -12.29 8.55
N ALA A 427 -10.73 -12.86 8.31
CA ALA A 427 -9.96 -12.58 7.08
C ALA A 427 -9.36 -13.86 6.48
N SER A 428 -9.24 -13.91 5.15
CA SER A 428 -8.68 -15.05 4.42
C SER A 428 -7.15 -15.11 4.55
N LEU A 429 -6.62 -16.27 4.96
CA LEU A 429 -5.17 -16.51 5.03
C LEU A 429 -4.52 -16.67 3.64
N ASP A 430 -5.33 -16.81 2.59
CA ASP A 430 -4.84 -16.77 1.21
C ASP A 430 -4.36 -15.36 0.83
N LEU A 431 -4.82 -14.32 1.53
CA LEU A 431 -4.53 -12.91 1.26
C LEU A 431 -3.76 -12.23 2.39
N PHE A 432 -4.10 -12.56 3.64
CA PHE A 432 -3.58 -11.86 4.81
C PHE A 432 -2.68 -12.76 5.67
N ASN A 433 -1.70 -12.16 6.32
CA ASN A 433 -1.00 -12.70 7.47
C ASN A 433 -1.79 -12.38 8.75
N PRO A 434 -1.78 -13.26 9.77
CA PRO A 434 -2.42 -12.96 11.06
C PRO A 434 -1.94 -11.62 11.68
N GLY A 435 -0.65 -11.30 11.52
CA GLY A 435 -0.08 -10.02 11.98
C GLY A 435 -0.71 -8.80 11.31
N THR A 436 -0.98 -8.87 10.01
CA THR A 436 -1.63 -7.80 9.23
C THR A 436 -3.07 -7.58 9.67
N VAL A 437 -3.82 -8.66 9.90
CA VAL A 437 -5.19 -8.58 10.43
C VAL A 437 -5.19 -7.99 11.84
N CYS A 438 -4.21 -8.36 12.68
CA CYS A 438 -4.04 -7.79 14.02
C CYS A 438 -3.78 -6.28 13.96
N LEU A 439 -2.93 -5.83 13.04
CA LEU A 439 -2.68 -4.42 12.82
C LEU A 439 -3.95 -3.68 12.35
N ILE A 440 -4.69 -4.25 11.38
CA ILE A 440 -5.98 -3.70 10.94
C ILE A 440 -6.95 -3.59 12.12
N THR A 441 -7.05 -4.61 12.97
CA THR A 441 -7.88 -4.58 14.18
C THR A 441 -7.47 -3.46 15.13
N GLN A 442 -6.18 -3.30 15.42
CA GLN A 442 -5.66 -2.23 16.27
C GLN A 442 -5.99 -0.84 15.70
N ARG A 443 -5.94 -0.69 14.37
CA ARG A 443 -6.31 0.55 13.68
C ARG A 443 -7.80 0.85 13.81
N LEU A 444 -8.67 -0.15 13.67
CA LEU A 444 -10.11 0.00 13.90
C LEU A 444 -10.41 0.38 15.35
N GLN A 445 -9.80 -0.30 16.32
CA GLN A 445 -9.89 0.03 17.75
C GLN A 445 -9.49 1.47 18.03
N THR A 446 -8.37 1.90 17.46
CA THR A 446 -7.86 3.27 17.62
C THR A 446 -8.82 4.28 17.02
N MET A 447 -9.35 4.02 15.83
CA MET A 447 -10.34 4.90 15.19
C MET A 447 -11.62 5.00 16.02
N LEU A 448 -12.17 3.87 16.47
CA LEU A 448 -13.35 3.81 17.34
C LEU A 448 -13.12 4.59 18.64
N HIS A 449 -12.01 4.37 19.32
CA HIS A 449 -11.68 5.07 20.55
C HIS A 449 -11.53 6.58 20.32
N GLN A 450 -10.78 7.00 19.28
CA GLN A 450 -10.61 8.43 18.97
C GLN A 450 -11.93 9.10 18.60
N GLN A 451 -12.77 8.40 17.85
CA GLN A 451 -14.03 8.92 17.34
C GLN A 451 -15.10 9.04 18.43
N PHE A 452 -15.24 8.05 19.30
CA PHE A 452 -16.34 7.99 20.26
C PHE A 452 -15.98 8.54 21.65
N THR A 453 -14.70 8.56 22.05
CA THR A 453 -14.29 9.29 23.28
C THR A 453 -14.41 10.82 23.12
N PHE A 454 -14.26 11.34 21.90
CA PHE A 454 -14.32 12.78 21.61
C PHE A 454 -15.41 13.13 20.59
N PHE A 455 -16.52 12.38 20.60
CA PHE A 455 -17.52 12.39 19.54
C PHE A 455 -18.01 13.78 19.15
N ASP A 456 -18.37 14.64 20.10
CA ASP A 456 -18.88 15.99 19.81
C ASP A 456 -17.89 16.83 18.97
N SER A 457 -16.59 16.63 19.17
CA SER A 457 -15.54 17.32 18.42
C SER A 457 -15.21 16.65 17.07
N GLN A 458 -15.49 15.35 16.93
CA GLN A 458 -15.11 14.55 15.76
C GLN A 458 -16.26 14.40 14.76
N ILE A 459 -17.51 14.40 15.22
CA ILE A 459 -18.70 14.11 14.40
C ILE A 459 -18.89 15.10 13.23
N ASN A 460 -18.45 16.34 13.43
CA ASN A 460 -18.52 17.41 12.44
C ASN A 460 -17.25 17.57 11.61
N LYS A 461 -16.19 16.80 11.91
CA LYS A 461 -14.98 16.83 11.09
C LYS A 461 -15.19 16.11 9.77
N PRO A 462 -14.54 16.58 8.70
CA PRO A 462 -14.44 15.84 7.45
C PRO A 462 -13.89 14.42 7.67
N ILE A 463 -14.41 13.44 6.96
CA ILE A 463 -13.94 12.05 7.10
C ILE A 463 -12.47 11.88 6.71
N TYR A 464 -11.93 12.75 5.84
CA TYR A 464 -10.50 12.73 5.54
C TYR A 464 -9.64 13.08 6.77
N GLU A 465 -10.13 13.78 7.79
CA GLU A 465 -9.34 14.12 8.99
C GLU A 465 -9.33 13.01 10.05
N LEU A 466 -10.19 12.00 9.91
CA LEU A 466 -10.23 10.88 10.86
C LEU A 466 -8.97 10.02 10.69
N SER A 467 -8.33 9.66 11.80
CA SER A 467 -7.07 8.94 11.79
C SER A 467 -7.24 7.47 12.14
N ILE A 468 -6.45 6.63 11.50
CA ILE A 468 -6.27 5.21 11.84
C ILE A 468 -4.85 4.92 12.33
N ILE A 469 -4.04 5.97 12.54
CA ILE A 469 -2.62 5.84 12.92
C ILE A 469 -2.51 5.44 14.40
N LEU A 470 -1.71 4.43 14.66
CA LEU A 470 -1.45 3.92 16.00
C LEU A 470 -0.43 4.80 16.76
N SER A 471 -0.47 4.75 18.09
CA SER A 471 0.44 5.53 18.94
C SER A 471 1.93 5.18 18.73
N ASN A 472 2.25 3.90 18.48
CA ASN A 472 3.61 3.45 18.17
C ASN A 472 4.05 3.92 16.77
N GLU A 473 3.14 3.96 15.79
CA GLU A 473 3.40 4.51 14.47
C GLU A 473 3.72 6.01 14.56
N LEU A 474 2.92 6.78 15.32
CA LEU A 474 3.19 8.20 15.57
C LEU A 474 4.58 8.42 16.20
N TYR A 475 4.94 7.60 17.18
CA TYR A 475 6.27 7.67 17.80
C TYR A 475 7.38 7.37 16.79
N LEU A 476 7.22 6.33 15.97
CA LEU A 476 8.18 6.00 14.91
C LEU A 476 8.33 7.17 13.94
N MET A 477 7.22 7.72 13.41
CA MET A 477 7.22 8.85 12.49
C MET A 477 7.88 10.11 13.08
N GLN A 478 7.70 10.36 14.37
CA GLN A 478 8.42 11.44 15.07
C GLN A 478 9.91 11.15 15.16
N SER A 479 10.29 9.91 15.50
CA SER A 479 11.69 9.51 15.64
C SER A 479 12.48 9.58 14.34
N LEU A 480 11.83 9.39 13.18
CA LEU A 480 12.44 9.56 11.86
C LEU A 480 13.03 10.97 11.66
N ASN A 481 12.41 11.97 12.29
CA ASN A 481 12.79 13.37 12.16
C ASN A 481 13.85 13.80 13.19
N ASN A 482 14.31 12.90 14.05
CA ASN A 482 15.37 13.17 15.04
C ASN A 482 16.77 13.10 14.41
N THR A 483 17.01 13.92 13.39
CA THR A 483 18.25 13.95 12.60
C THR A 483 19.17 15.11 12.94
N GLN A 484 18.78 15.93 13.91
CA GLN A 484 19.46 17.19 14.27
C GLN A 484 20.88 16.92 14.77
N ILE A 485 21.88 17.49 14.10
CA ILE A 485 23.27 17.49 14.56
C ILE A 485 23.87 18.89 14.46
N SER A 486 24.57 19.29 15.52
CA SER A 486 25.27 20.58 15.57
C SER A 486 26.59 20.50 14.82
N PHE A 487 26.68 21.24 13.71
CA PHE A 487 27.95 21.46 13.02
C PHE A 487 28.67 22.69 13.57
N SER A 488 30.00 22.68 13.57
CA SER A 488 30.82 23.73 14.18
C SER A 488 30.75 25.10 13.48
N SER A 489 30.28 25.15 12.21
CA SER A 489 30.17 26.37 11.40
C SER A 489 29.03 26.32 10.38
N PRO A 490 27.75 26.54 10.76
CA PRO A 490 26.63 26.61 9.80
C PRO A 490 26.59 27.92 8.99
N SER A 491 27.41 28.91 9.34
CA SER A 491 27.37 30.28 8.79
C SER A 491 28.52 30.59 7.84
N ILE A 492 28.95 29.63 7.04
CA ILE A 492 30.03 29.81 6.04
C ILE A 492 29.53 29.57 4.63
N CYS A 493 30.26 30.11 3.66
CA CYS A 493 30.00 29.95 2.23
C CYS A 493 30.98 28.94 1.63
N ILE A 494 30.69 28.47 0.42
CA ILE A 494 31.48 27.45 -0.28
C ILE A 494 32.96 27.85 -0.41
N HIS A 495 33.23 29.09 -0.83
CA HIS A 495 34.60 29.58 -0.97
C HIS A 495 35.34 29.70 0.36
N HIS A 496 34.64 30.01 1.46
CA HIS A 496 35.23 30.07 2.81
C HIS A 496 35.70 28.67 3.25
N GLU A 497 34.85 27.66 3.07
CA GLU A 497 35.18 26.28 3.41
C GLU A 497 36.32 25.75 2.50
N PHE A 498 36.31 26.10 1.21
CA PHE A 498 37.40 25.73 0.31
C PHE A 498 38.74 26.31 0.76
N VAL A 499 38.80 27.60 1.09
CA VAL A 499 40.03 28.23 1.61
C VAL A 499 40.48 27.56 2.91
N TYR A 500 39.55 27.21 3.80
CA TYR A 500 39.86 26.46 5.01
C TYR A 500 40.54 25.10 4.71
N GLN A 501 40.01 24.34 3.75
CA GLN A 501 40.61 23.08 3.31
C GLN A 501 42.00 23.28 2.65
N VAL A 502 42.16 24.31 1.82
CA VAL A 502 43.46 24.67 1.21
C VAL A 502 44.52 24.95 2.27
N MET A 503 44.17 25.70 3.32
CA MET A 503 45.10 26.02 4.41
C MET A 503 45.51 24.77 5.20
N ARG A 504 44.63 23.77 5.32
CA ARG A 504 44.94 22.50 5.98
C ARG A 504 45.77 21.55 5.12
N HIS A 505 45.53 21.53 3.81
CA HIS A 505 46.12 20.56 2.89
C HIS A 505 46.76 21.19 1.63
N PRO A 506 47.66 22.20 1.77
CA PRO A 506 48.07 23.05 0.64
C PRO A 506 48.78 22.30 -0.49
N GLN A 507 49.60 21.30 -0.14
CA GLN A 507 50.42 20.53 -1.10
C GLN A 507 49.74 19.24 -1.56
N LYS A 508 48.51 18.99 -1.12
CA LYS A 508 47.76 17.83 -1.54
C LYS A 508 47.22 18.04 -2.95
N LEU A 509 47.15 16.97 -3.73
CA LEU A 509 46.49 16.99 -5.03
C LEU A 509 45.00 17.33 -4.86
N ALA A 510 44.52 18.36 -5.55
CA ALA A 510 43.12 18.78 -5.52
C ALA A 510 42.37 18.25 -6.74
N VAL A 511 42.93 18.46 -7.93
CA VAL A 511 42.32 18.06 -9.19
C VAL A 511 43.36 17.57 -10.19
N GLU A 512 43.02 16.53 -10.95
CA GLU A 512 43.86 15.97 -12.01
C GLU A 512 43.03 15.61 -13.24
N LEU A 513 43.61 15.84 -14.42
CA LEU A 513 43.12 15.38 -15.72
C LEU A 513 44.32 14.88 -16.55
N ASP A 514 44.35 13.57 -16.81
CA ASP A 514 45.44 12.90 -17.52
C ASP A 514 46.84 13.20 -16.93
N GLU A 515 47.65 14.05 -17.58
CA GLU A 515 48.98 14.48 -17.12
C GLU A 515 48.98 15.88 -16.46
N GLN A 516 47.86 16.58 -16.47
CA GLN A 516 47.71 17.91 -15.87
C GLN A 516 47.15 17.76 -14.45
N SER A 517 47.73 18.47 -13.50
CA SER A 517 47.26 18.43 -12.13
C SER A 517 47.50 19.74 -11.39
N LEU A 518 46.70 19.96 -10.35
CA LEU A 518 46.81 21.10 -9.45
C LEU A 518 46.69 20.61 -8.01
N THR A 519 47.63 21.04 -7.17
CA THR A 519 47.47 20.97 -5.72
C THR A 519 46.41 21.95 -5.23
N TYR A 520 45.95 21.82 -3.98
CA TYR A 520 45.00 22.76 -3.38
C TYR A 520 45.50 24.22 -3.42
N CYS A 521 46.79 24.45 -3.16
CA CYS A 521 47.38 25.78 -3.22
C CYS A 521 47.43 26.33 -4.66
N GLU A 522 47.81 25.51 -5.64
CA GLU A 522 47.84 25.92 -7.05
C GLU A 522 46.42 26.16 -7.60
N LEU A 523 45.45 25.32 -7.23
CA LEU A 523 44.05 25.53 -7.59
C LEU A 523 43.53 26.85 -7.00
N LEU A 524 43.82 27.13 -5.72
CA LEU A 524 43.44 28.39 -5.09
C LEU A 524 44.02 29.59 -5.85
N TYR A 525 45.28 29.54 -6.29
CA TYR A 525 45.90 30.61 -7.06
C TYR A 525 45.11 30.92 -8.35
N TYR A 526 44.77 29.90 -9.16
CA TYR A 526 44.00 30.11 -10.39
C TYR A 526 42.55 30.56 -10.12
N VAL A 527 41.94 30.06 -9.03
CA VAL A 527 40.61 30.47 -8.58
C VAL A 527 40.60 31.95 -8.18
N GLN A 528 41.59 32.40 -7.40
CA GLN A 528 41.74 33.81 -7.01
C GLN A 528 41.98 34.69 -8.23
N LEU A 529 42.84 34.26 -9.14
CA LEU A 529 43.12 34.98 -10.39
C LEU A 529 41.85 35.20 -11.22
N LEU A 530 41.05 34.15 -11.43
CA LEU A 530 39.79 34.26 -12.13
C LEU A 530 38.81 35.17 -11.38
N SER A 531 38.68 35.01 -10.06
CA SER A 531 37.77 35.80 -9.24
C SER A 531 38.07 37.30 -9.30
N VAL A 532 39.35 37.67 -9.18
CA VAL A 532 39.81 39.06 -9.28
C VAL A 532 39.55 39.63 -10.67
N THR A 533 39.74 38.83 -11.72
CA THR A 533 39.45 39.22 -13.09
C THR A 533 37.95 39.49 -13.27
N LEU A 534 37.09 38.61 -12.75
CA LEU A 534 35.63 38.79 -12.77
C LEU A 534 35.19 40.09 -12.07
N LEU A 535 35.82 40.45 -10.96
CA LEU A 535 35.52 41.68 -10.22
C LEU A 535 36.06 42.95 -10.92
N ASN A 536 37.31 42.92 -11.36
CA ASN A 536 38.01 44.12 -11.80
C ASN A 536 37.77 44.43 -13.28
N GLU A 537 37.66 43.43 -14.14
CA GLU A 537 37.46 43.62 -15.58
C GLU A 537 36.00 43.52 -15.99
N TYR A 538 35.23 42.65 -15.33
CA TYR A 538 33.83 42.38 -15.68
C TYR A 538 32.82 42.92 -14.68
N HIS A 539 33.28 43.50 -13.57
CA HIS A 539 32.48 44.16 -12.54
C HIS A 539 31.34 43.28 -11.99
N VAL A 540 31.65 42.01 -11.73
CA VAL A 540 30.70 41.07 -11.11
C VAL A 540 30.25 41.59 -9.75
N LEU A 541 28.95 41.52 -9.49
CA LEU A 541 28.35 41.87 -8.20
C LEU A 541 27.99 40.60 -7.40
N PRO A 542 28.01 40.67 -6.05
CA PRO A 542 27.53 39.57 -5.23
C PRO A 542 26.09 39.17 -5.58
N GLY A 543 25.86 37.87 -5.82
CA GLY A 543 24.58 37.31 -6.23
C GLY A 543 24.28 37.39 -7.73
N GLU A 544 25.17 37.93 -8.57
CA GLU A 544 25.02 37.90 -10.04
C GLU A 544 25.16 36.47 -10.56
N VAL A 545 24.20 36.01 -11.38
CA VAL A 545 24.26 34.67 -11.99
C VAL A 545 25.28 34.65 -13.12
N ILE A 546 26.21 33.70 -13.06
CA ILE A 546 27.23 33.50 -14.08
C ILE A 546 27.06 32.10 -14.66
N CYS A 547 26.70 32.05 -15.94
CA CYS A 547 26.60 30.79 -16.67
C CYS A 547 28.00 30.28 -17.04
N GLN A 548 28.20 28.96 -16.96
CA GLN A 548 29.42 28.30 -17.40
C GLN A 548 29.10 27.20 -18.41
N CYS A 549 29.66 27.32 -19.62
CA CYS A 549 29.54 26.32 -20.66
C CYS A 549 30.94 25.79 -21.00
N VAL A 550 31.41 24.80 -20.25
CA VAL A 550 32.78 24.26 -20.31
C VAL A 550 32.72 22.73 -20.37
N GLU A 551 33.58 22.11 -21.19
CA GLU A 551 33.77 20.65 -21.20
C GLU A 551 34.57 20.22 -19.97
N ARG A 552 34.60 18.92 -19.64
CA ARG A 552 35.42 18.45 -18.52
C ARG A 552 36.89 18.85 -18.69
N SER A 553 37.38 19.66 -17.77
CA SER A 553 38.72 20.23 -17.77
C SER A 553 39.08 20.78 -16.39
N LEU A 554 40.36 21.14 -16.17
CA LEU A 554 40.74 21.91 -14.98
C LEU A 554 40.04 23.28 -14.94
N SER A 555 39.81 23.88 -16.11
CA SER A 555 39.10 25.15 -16.26
C SER A 555 37.66 25.07 -15.75
N MET A 556 37.00 23.90 -15.84
CA MET A 556 35.67 23.69 -15.23
C MET A 556 35.70 23.91 -13.73
N VAL A 557 36.69 23.34 -13.04
CA VAL A 557 36.83 23.42 -11.58
C VAL A 557 37.23 24.84 -11.16
N ILE A 558 38.19 25.45 -11.87
CA ILE A 558 38.61 26.84 -11.65
C ILE A 558 37.42 27.79 -11.84
N GLY A 559 36.61 27.57 -12.88
CA GLY A 559 35.43 28.38 -13.17
C GLY A 559 34.37 28.32 -12.07
N ILE A 560 34.01 27.11 -11.60
CA ILE A 560 33.05 26.92 -10.51
C ILE A 560 33.51 27.67 -9.26
N MET A 561 34.72 27.38 -8.79
CA MET A 561 35.23 27.97 -7.55
C MET A 561 35.53 29.46 -7.69
N GLY A 562 35.90 29.93 -8.90
CA GLY A 562 36.14 31.34 -9.19
C GLY A 562 34.85 32.17 -9.20
N ILE A 563 33.75 31.64 -9.72
CA ILE A 563 32.42 32.27 -9.59
C ILE A 563 32.05 32.40 -8.11
N GLU A 564 32.14 31.30 -7.38
CA GLU A 564 31.79 31.22 -5.95
C GLU A 564 32.62 32.19 -5.09
N MET A 565 33.92 32.34 -5.40
CA MET A 565 34.83 33.24 -4.68
C MET A 565 34.67 34.70 -5.10
N ALA A 566 34.23 35.00 -6.33
CA ALA A 566 33.81 36.35 -6.72
C ALA A 566 32.44 36.75 -6.13
N GLY A 567 31.76 35.83 -5.41
CA GLY A 567 30.44 36.03 -4.85
C GLY A 567 29.29 35.90 -5.86
N GLY A 568 29.56 35.38 -7.06
CA GLY A 568 28.55 35.11 -8.07
C GLY A 568 27.79 33.80 -7.82
N VAL A 569 26.72 33.58 -8.57
CA VAL A 569 25.89 32.37 -8.52
C VAL A 569 26.25 31.46 -9.70
N TYR A 570 26.76 30.27 -9.41
CA TYR A 570 27.16 29.31 -10.44
C TYR A 570 25.95 28.72 -11.16
N CYS A 571 25.94 28.77 -12.49
CA CYS A 571 24.94 28.08 -13.32
C CYS A 571 25.59 27.21 -14.39
N PRO A 572 25.59 25.87 -14.25
CA PRO A 572 26.13 24.96 -15.25
C PRO A 572 25.26 24.92 -16.51
N LEU A 573 25.91 25.01 -17.67
CA LEU A 573 25.31 24.75 -18.96
C LEU A 573 26.03 23.58 -19.65
N SER A 574 25.25 22.66 -20.21
CA SER A 574 25.77 21.52 -20.94
C SER A 574 26.34 21.96 -22.29
N PRO A 575 27.63 21.75 -22.57
CA PRO A 575 28.20 22.02 -23.89
C PRO A 575 27.58 21.18 -24.99
N ARG A 576 26.85 20.10 -24.67
CA ARG A 576 26.17 19.25 -25.64
C ARG A 576 24.83 19.83 -26.11
N ASP A 577 24.30 20.79 -25.38
CA ASP A 577 22.99 21.35 -25.69
C ASP A 577 23.05 22.13 -27.02
N PRO A 578 21.96 22.09 -27.81
CA PRO A 578 21.83 22.94 -28.97
C PRO A 578 21.92 24.42 -28.60
N GLN A 579 22.48 25.23 -29.50
CA GLN A 579 22.71 26.65 -29.25
C GLN A 579 21.43 27.42 -28.85
N HIS A 580 20.29 27.12 -29.47
CA HIS A 580 19.01 27.78 -29.13
C HIS A 580 18.59 27.48 -27.69
N ARG A 581 18.84 26.26 -27.20
CA ARG A 581 18.55 25.87 -25.81
C ARG A 581 19.47 26.61 -24.85
N LEU A 582 20.77 26.68 -25.15
CA LEU A 582 21.74 27.45 -24.36
C LEU A 582 21.32 28.93 -24.24
N HIS A 583 20.93 29.57 -25.35
CA HIS A 583 20.42 30.94 -25.32
C HIS A 583 19.18 31.09 -24.44
N ALA A 584 18.20 30.20 -24.56
CA ALA A 584 16.98 30.24 -23.75
C ALA A 584 17.29 30.10 -22.24
N LEU A 585 18.21 29.20 -21.88
CA LEU A 585 18.64 29.02 -20.48
C LEU A 585 19.38 30.27 -19.95
N ILE A 586 20.28 30.86 -20.74
CA ILE A 586 21.01 32.08 -20.35
C ILE A 586 20.05 33.28 -20.21
N GLU A 587 19.09 33.41 -21.12
CA GLU A 587 18.07 34.45 -21.04
C GLU A 587 17.22 34.31 -19.78
N GLN A 588 16.82 33.07 -19.44
CA GLN A 588 16.05 32.78 -18.24
C GLN A 588 16.81 33.09 -16.94
N THR A 589 18.13 32.94 -16.91
CA THR A 589 18.94 33.33 -15.74
C THR A 589 19.21 34.83 -15.65
N GLY A 590 19.04 35.56 -16.76
CA GLY A 590 19.47 36.95 -16.87
C GLY A 590 20.99 37.13 -16.81
N SER A 591 21.76 36.05 -17.04
CA SER A 591 23.21 36.10 -16.92
C SER A 591 23.84 36.94 -18.03
N ARG A 592 24.68 37.90 -17.63
CA ARG A 592 25.42 38.79 -18.56
C ARG A 592 26.72 38.16 -19.05
N LEU A 593 27.30 37.27 -18.24
CA LEU A 593 28.60 36.65 -18.48
C LEU A 593 28.44 35.16 -18.75
N LEU A 594 29.16 34.65 -19.75
CA LEU A 594 29.30 33.23 -20.01
C LEU A 594 30.77 32.84 -19.89
N LEU A 595 31.09 32.01 -18.89
CA LEU A 595 32.41 31.40 -18.82
C LEU A 595 32.52 30.25 -19.82
N VAL A 596 33.58 30.30 -20.62
CA VAL A 596 33.93 29.31 -21.64
C VAL A 596 35.38 28.90 -21.51
N HIS A 597 35.76 27.86 -22.24
CA HIS A 597 37.16 27.47 -22.41
C HIS A 597 37.45 27.28 -23.89
N ARG A 598 38.69 26.91 -24.24
CA ARG A 598 39.16 26.82 -25.63
C ARG A 598 38.24 26.02 -26.57
N PHE A 599 37.56 24.96 -26.11
CA PHE A 599 36.68 24.15 -26.97
C PHE A 599 35.23 24.65 -27.04
N THR A 600 34.81 25.56 -26.15
CA THR A 600 33.43 26.08 -26.11
C THR A 600 33.31 27.56 -26.46
N THR A 601 34.42 28.21 -26.83
CA THR A 601 34.44 29.66 -27.12
C THR A 601 33.45 30.08 -28.22
N ASN A 602 33.20 29.22 -29.22
CA ASN A 602 32.34 29.52 -30.36
C ASN A 602 30.93 28.89 -30.27
N LYS A 603 30.50 28.41 -29.09
CA LYS A 603 29.23 27.67 -28.92
C LYS A 603 27.99 28.57 -28.90
N VAL A 604 28.15 29.85 -28.58
CA VAL A 604 27.07 30.82 -28.38
C VAL A 604 27.40 32.10 -29.18
N ASN A 605 26.38 32.81 -29.70
CA ASN A 605 26.54 34.00 -30.55
C ASN A 605 26.91 35.27 -29.75
N ASP A 606 27.32 36.33 -30.45
CA ASP A 606 27.93 37.59 -29.97
C ASP A 606 27.16 38.44 -28.92
N ASN A 607 25.93 38.10 -28.55
CA ASN A 607 25.10 38.93 -27.66
C ASN A 607 25.38 38.75 -26.16
N ILE A 608 26.31 37.86 -25.78
CA ILE A 608 26.69 37.58 -24.39
C ILE A 608 28.20 37.76 -24.23
N ILE A 609 28.64 38.37 -23.13
CA ILE A 609 30.06 38.58 -22.85
C ILE A 609 30.68 37.24 -22.46
N SER A 610 31.46 36.67 -23.36
CA SER A 610 32.13 35.39 -23.13
C SER A 610 33.51 35.62 -22.52
N VAL A 611 33.78 34.97 -21.39
CA VAL A 611 35.06 35.05 -20.68
C VAL A 611 35.77 33.70 -20.81
N ASN A 612 36.92 33.67 -21.49
CA ASN A 612 37.68 32.44 -21.70
C ASN A 612 38.63 32.18 -20.52
N ILE A 613 38.31 31.17 -19.71
CA ILE A 613 39.07 30.81 -18.51
C ILE A 613 40.52 30.45 -18.86
N ASP A 614 40.75 29.74 -19.97
CA ASP A 614 42.11 29.32 -20.37
C ASP A 614 42.99 30.54 -20.70
N LEU A 615 42.42 31.63 -21.23
CA LEU A 615 43.17 32.86 -21.50
C LEU A 615 43.48 33.61 -20.19
N VAL A 616 42.50 33.72 -19.28
CA VAL A 616 42.71 34.36 -17.98
C VAL A 616 43.85 33.70 -17.22
N CYS A 617 43.89 32.36 -17.19
CA CYS A 617 44.94 31.60 -16.51
C CYS A 617 46.33 31.67 -17.17
N ASN A 618 46.41 31.99 -18.47
CA ASN A 618 47.69 32.05 -19.21
C ASN A 618 48.27 33.46 -19.31
N ASP A 619 47.43 34.49 -19.45
CA ASP A 619 47.86 35.86 -19.78
C ASP A 619 47.96 36.78 -18.55
N THR A 620 47.46 36.33 -17.40
CA THR A 620 47.31 37.17 -16.21
C THR A 620 48.06 36.57 -15.01
N TYR A 621 48.79 37.40 -14.28
CA TYR A 621 49.36 37.06 -12.98
C TYR A 621 48.68 37.92 -11.91
N MET A 622 48.50 37.41 -10.69
CA MET A 622 48.02 38.24 -9.58
C MET A 622 48.98 39.42 -9.37
N LYS A 623 48.44 40.64 -9.34
CA LYS A 623 49.25 41.85 -9.47
C LYS A 623 49.72 42.37 -8.11
N SER A 624 49.04 42.06 -7.00
CA SER A 624 49.46 42.46 -5.64
C SER A 624 48.66 41.78 -4.50
N ASP A 625 49.14 41.88 -3.26
CA ASP A 625 48.42 41.47 -2.03
C ASP A 625 47.03 42.13 -1.88
N ASN A 626 46.83 43.33 -2.45
CA ASN A 626 45.54 44.02 -2.44
C ASN A 626 44.41 43.22 -3.11
N ASP A 627 44.75 42.37 -4.08
CA ASP A 627 43.78 41.55 -4.81
C ASP A 627 43.15 40.49 -3.90
N VAL A 628 43.91 39.96 -2.91
CA VAL A 628 43.42 38.98 -1.93
C VAL A 628 42.55 39.66 -0.86
N ASP A 629 42.96 40.84 -0.40
CA ASP A 629 42.17 41.64 0.53
C ASP A 629 40.80 42.00 -0.07
N GLN A 630 40.76 42.32 -1.37
CA GLN A 630 39.51 42.58 -2.09
C GLN A 630 38.57 41.36 -2.04
N LEU A 631 39.07 40.15 -2.30
CA LEU A 631 38.25 38.92 -2.24
C LEU A 631 37.69 38.67 -0.83
N SER A 632 38.48 38.95 0.21
CA SER A 632 38.03 38.79 1.61
C SER A 632 36.97 39.81 2.04
N SER A 633 36.83 40.91 1.29
CA SER A 633 35.88 42.00 1.60
C SER A 633 34.50 41.84 0.95
N ILE A 634 34.30 40.80 0.12
CA ILE A 634 33.05 40.54 -0.57
C ILE A 634 31.98 40.12 0.44
N ASN A 635 30.86 40.86 0.47
CA ASN A 635 29.78 40.59 1.41
C ASN A 635 28.80 39.54 0.86
N VAL A 636 29.09 38.27 1.12
CA VAL A 636 28.22 37.12 0.83
C VAL A 636 27.98 36.33 2.12
N THR A 637 26.72 36.03 2.40
CA THR A 637 26.29 35.24 3.56
C THR A 637 25.84 33.84 3.14
N SER A 638 25.73 32.93 4.10
CA SER A 638 25.31 31.56 3.83
C SER A 638 23.85 31.43 3.33
N ASP A 639 23.05 32.50 3.47
CA ASP A 639 21.68 32.60 2.94
C ASP A 639 21.61 33.00 1.46
N ASN A 640 22.70 33.52 0.89
CA ASN A 640 22.76 33.82 -0.54
C ASN A 640 22.71 32.54 -1.37
N ILE A 641 22.21 32.66 -2.60
CA ILE A 641 22.20 31.58 -3.58
C ILE A 641 23.65 31.28 -3.97
N ALA A 642 24.03 30.00 -3.93
CA ALA A 642 25.31 29.51 -4.39
C ALA A 642 25.24 29.13 -5.87
N TYR A 643 24.25 28.30 -6.22
CA TYR A 643 24.12 27.80 -7.59
C TYR A 643 22.68 27.65 -8.04
N ILE A 644 22.51 27.57 -9.36
CA ILE A 644 21.25 27.33 -10.04
C ILE A 644 21.40 26.15 -10.99
N THR A 645 20.61 25.09 -10.79
CA THR A 645 20.52 23.97 -11.73
C THR A 645 19.16 23.94 -12.43
N PHE A 646 19.16 23.49 -13.68
CA PHE A 646 17.93 23.36 -14.45
C PHE A 646 17.37 21.95 -14.36
N THR A 647 16.07 21.83 -14.08
CA THR A 647 15.31 20.58 -14.16
C THR A 647 14.26 20.67 -15.28
N SER A 648 13.83 19.52 -15.80
CA SER A 648 12.73 19.47 -16.79
C SER A 648 11.42 19.98 -16.18
N GLY A 649 10.60 20.64 -17.00
CA GLY A 649 9.38 21.29 -16.54
C GLY A 649 8.13 20.76 -17.24
N SER A 650 7.11 20.40 -16.48
CA SER A 650 5.81 19.94 -17.00
C SER A 650 5.09 20.97 -17.90
N THR A 651 5.47 22.25 -17.82
CA THR A 651 4.99 23.31 -18.72
C THR A 651 5.68 23.31 -20.08
N GLY A 652 6.78 22.56 -20.24
CA GLY A 652 7.67 22.59 -21.41
C GLY A 652 8.83 23.59 -21.31
N VAL A 653 8.93 24.32 -20.18
CA VAL A 653 10.02 25.27 -19.91
C VAL A 653 10.85 24.74 -18.74
N PRO A 654 12.19 24.62 -18.86
CA PRO A 654 13.05 24.20 -17.76
C PRO A 654 12.88 25.05 -16.51
N LYS A 655 12.92 24.41 -15.34
CA LYS A 655 12.79 25.08 -14.03
C LYS A 655 14.18 25.31 -13.45
N ALA A 656 14.47 26.53 -13.03
CA ALA A 656 15.76 26.92 -12.44
C ALA A 656 15.70 26.81 -10.91
N THR A 657 16.20 25.71 -10.35
CA THR A 657 16.26 25.43 -8.91
C THR A 657 17.38 26.25 -8.26
N GLN A 658 17.06 27.08 -7.26
CA GLN A 658 18.03 27.93 -6.57
C GLN A 658 18.50 27.32 -5.24
N THR A 659 19.78 26.99 -5.10
CA THR A 659 20.33 26.41 -3.86
C THR A 659 21.21 27.42 -3.12
N ARG A 660 21.06 27.56 -1.80
CA ARG A 660 21.86 28.47 -0.97
C ARG A 660 23.18 27.82 -0.55
N HIS A 661 24.19 28.63 -0.20
CA HIS A 661 25.46 28.09 0.33
C HIS A 661 25.23 27.22 1.58
N LYS A 662 24.39 27.67 2.51
CA LYS A 662 24.08 26.89 3.74
C LYS A 662 23.48 25.52 3.43
N ASN A 663 22.73 25.38 2.34
CA ASN A 663 22.15 24.11 1.94
C ASN A 663 23.27 23.13 1.56
N LEU A 664 24.20 23.56 0.68
CA LEU A 664 25.31 22.71 0.24
C LEU A 664 26.29 22.38 1.38
N ILE A 665 26.64 23.36 2.21
CA ILE A 665 27.53 23.14 3.36
C ILE A 665 26.91 22.14 4.34
N SER A 666 25.63 22.30 4.67
CA SER A 666 24.93 21.35 5.54
C SER A 666 24.86 19.96 4.93
N PHE A 667 24.57 19.87 3.63
CA PHE A 667 24.58 18.61 2.88
C PHE A 667 25.94 17.90 2.96
N ILE A 668 27.04 18.61 2.70
CA ILE A 668 28.39 18.04 2.75
C ILE A 668 28.72 17.55 4.16
N HIS A 669 28.42 18.33 5.19
CA HIS A 669 28.64 17.89 6.57
C HIS A 669 27.80 16.66 6.93
N SER A 670 26.56 16.55 6.43
CA SER A 670 25.74 15.35 6.62
C SER A 670 26.34 14.12 5.93
N LEU A 671 26.97 14.27 4.77
CA LEU A 671 27.70 13.19 4.11
C LEU A 671 28.98 12.80 4.87
N GLN A 672 29.72 13.78 5.38
CA GLN A 672 30.93 13.53 6.19
C GLN A 672 30.61 12.82 7.51
N TYR A 673 29.45 13.14 8.12
CA TYR A 673 29.00 12.50 9.37
C TYR A 673 28.87 10.97 9.25
N ILE A 674 28.54 10.46 8.06
CA ILE A 674 28.41 9.02 7.77
C ILE A 674 29.61 8.45 7.00
N ASP A 675 30.74 9.17 6.95
CA ASP A 675 31.96 8.79 6.21
C ASP A 675 31.73 8.49 4.72
N TYR A 676 30.76 9.16 4.10
CA TYR A 676 30.35 8.91 2.72
C TYR A 676 31.44 9.32 1.70
N ILE A 677 32.04 10.49 1.88
CA ILE A 677 33.27 10.98 1.23
C ILE A 677 34.15 11.57 2.34
N ASN A 678 35.45 11.29 2.31
CA ASN A 678 36.40 11.83 3.27
C ASN A 678 37.72 12.27 2.63
N GLU A 679 38.61 12.85 3.43
CA GLU A 679 39.89 13.37 2.95
C GLU A 679 40.77 12.29 2.30
N LYS A 680 40.62 11.00 2.56
CA LYS A 680 41.44 9.96 1.93
C LYS A 680 40.95 9.57 0.54
N ASP A 681 39.80 10.10 0.13
CA ASP A 681 39.19 9.68 -1.12
C ASP A 681 39.80 10.32 -2.36
N THR A 682 39.85 9.51 -3.42
CA THR A 682 40.04 9.92 -4.80
C THR A 682 38.72 9.73 -5.53
N VAL A 683 38.06 10.84 -5.86
CA VAL A 683 36.72 10.93 -6.44
C VAL A 683 36.82 11.09 -7.95
N VAL A 684 36.12 10.25 -8.72
CA VAL A 684 36.02 10.43 -10.17
C VAL A 684 34.80 11.28 -10.55
N GLN A 685 34.98 12.21 -11.50
CA GLN A 685 33.91 13.07 -12.02
C GLN A 685 33.20 12.40 -13.21
N VAL A 686 32.01 11.83 -12.98
CA VAL A 686 31.26 10.99 -13.95
C VAL A 686 30.04 11.71 -14.52
N PHE A 687 29.33 12.52 -13.72
CA PHE A 687 28.09 13.16 -14.15
C PHE A 687 28.34 14.27 -15.17
N ALA A 688 27.31 14.66 -15.92
CA ALA A 688 27.41 15.83 -16.80
C ALA A 688 27.09 17.10 -15.99
N ALA A 689 27.60 18.27 -16.41
CA ALA A 689 27.38 19.54 -15.72
C ALA A 689 25.88 19.89 -15.52
N ALA A 690 25.01 19.44 -16.44
CA ALA A 690 23.56 19.64 -16.32
C ALA A 690 22.90 18.86 -15.16
N PHE A 691 23.61 17.92 -14.53
CA PHE A 691 23.14 17.23 -13.33
C PHE A 691 23.77 17.87 -12.09
N ASP A 692 22.94 18.14 -11.09
CA ASP A 692 23.39 18.65 -9.79
C ASP A 692 24.44 17.76 -9.11
N ALA A 693 24.39 16.44 -9.31
CA ALA A 693 25.40 15.49 -8.84
C ALA A 693 26.86 15.86 -9.22
N HIS A 694 27.10 16.58 -10.32
CA HIS A 694 28.46 17.03 -10.67
C HIS A 694 29.03 18.02 -9.63
N ILE A 695 28.16 18.78 -8.95
CA ILE A 695 28.55 19.71 -7.88
C ILE A 695 29.07 18.92 -6.69
N GLN A 696 28.43 17.82 -6.33
CA GLN A 696 28.95 16.92 -5.29
C GLN A 696 30.29 16.30 -5.68
N GLU A 697 30.43 15.79 -6.91
CA GLU A 697 31.67 15.16 -7.38
C GLU A 697 32.87 16.12 -7.37
N ILE A 698 32.64 17.41 -7.63
CA ILE A 698 33.70 18.42 -7.69
C ILE A 698 33.77 19.20 -6.38
N VAL A 699 32.77 20.02 -6.09
CA VAL A 699 32.75 20.91 -4.92
C VAL A 699 32.68 20.10 -3.64
N GLY A 700 31.79 19.10 -3.56
CA GLY A 700 31.66 18.25 -2.36
C GLY A 700 32.95 17.50 -2.02
N ALA A 701 33.67 17.02 -3.04
CA ALA A 701 34.98 16.39 -2.89
C ALA A 701 36.03 17.38 -2.38
N LEU A 702 36.14 18.56 -3.01
CA LEU A 702 37.12 19.59 -2.61
C LEU A 702 36.88 20.10 -1.18
N LEU A 703 35.61 20.30 -0.80
CA LEU A 703 35.25 20.71 0.56
C LEU A 703 35.44 19.58 1.59
N SER A 704 35.57 18.34 1.15
CA SER A 704 35.97 17.20 1.98
C SER A 704 37.47 16.92 1.95
N SER A 705 38.27 17.82 1.40
CA SER A 705 39.72 17.64 1.20
C SER A 705 40.09 16.45 0.31
N ALA A 706 39.17 15.88 -0.47
CA ALA A 706 39.43 14.75 -1.36
C ALA A 706 40.16 15.18 -2.66
N THR A 707 40.68 14.22 -3.42
CA THR A 707 41.26 14.46 -4.75
C THR A 707 40.19 14.23 -5.83
N VAL A 708 40.02 15.17 -6.77
CA VAL A 708 39.09 15.03 -7.90
C VAL A 708 39.83 14.58 -9.16
N ILE A 709 39.42 13.47 -9.75
CA ILE A 709 39.91 12.98 -11.04
C ILE A 709 38.87 13.31 -12.10
N MET A 710 39.21 14.27 -12.95
CA MET A 710 38.39 14.65 -14.10
C MET A 710 38.59 13.63 -15.21
N LEU A 711 37.48 13.19 -15.80
CA LEU A 711 37.54 12.43 -17.06
C LEU A 711 37.71 13.40 -18.23
N ARG A 712 38.38 12.98 -19.29
CA ARG A 712 38.32 13.71 -20.57
C ARG A 712 36.87 13.85 -21.05
N SER A 713 36.60 14.81 -21.93
CA SER A 713 35.28 14.92 -22.57
C SER A 713 34.90 13.59 -23.22
N TYR A 714 33.65 13.14 -23.02
CA TYR A 714 33.14 11.82 -23.43
C TYR A 714 33.81 10.60 -22.74
N GLY A 715 34.75 10.80 -21.81
CA GLY A 715 35.53 9.72 -21.18
C GLY A 715 34.69 8.70 -20.41
N ASN A 716 33.56 9.10 -19.84
CA ASN A 716 32.63 8.16 -19.18
C ASN A 716 31.91 7.22 -20.17
N MET A 717 31.82 7.58 -21.45
CA MET A 717 31.21 6.73 -22.49
C MET A 717 32.24 5.85 -23.22
N ASP A 718 33.53 6.10 -23.00
CA ASP A 718 34.62 5.22 -23.41
C ASP A 718 34.97 4.31 -22.24
N PHE A 719 34.29 3.17 -22.16
CA PHE A 719 34.44 2.26 -21.02
C PHE A 719 35.86 1.69 -20.85
N LEU A 720 36.66 1.59 -21.93
CA LEU A 720 38.04 1.16 -21.82
C LEU A 720 38.88 2.24 -21.13
N TYR A 721 38.79 3.49 -21.59
CA TYR A 721 39.44 4.62 -20.93
C TYR A 721 38.97 4.76 -19.48
N PHE A 722 37.66 4.65 -19.24
CA PHE A 722 37.08 4.77 -17.92
C PHE A 722 37.61 3.70 -16.97
N ALA A 723 37.59 2.42 -17.37
CA ALA A 723 38.14 1.32 -16.58
C ALA A 723 39.63 1.53 -16.25
N ASN A 724 40.43 1.88 -17.26
CA ASN A 724 41.85 2.18 -17.07
C ASN A 724 42.07 3.37 -16.12
N THR A 725 41.20 4.37 -16.15
CA THR A 725 41.28 5.53 -15.24
C THR A 725 40.96 5.11 -13.81
N LEU A 726 39.91 4.31 -13.61
CA LEU A 726 39.54 3.79 -12.28
C LEU A 726 40.71 3.04 -11.64
N GLU A 727 41.37 2.18 -12.42
CA GLU A 727 42.51 1.38 -11.96
C GLU A 727 43.79 2.24 -11.78
N ASN A 728 44.23 2.98 -12.80
CA ASN A 728 45.50 3.69 -12.77
C ASN A 728 45.52 4.83 -11.75
N LYS A 729 44.40 5.52 -11.56
CA LYS A 729 44.27 6.62 -10.60
C LYS A 729 43.80 6.16 -9.22
N GLN A 730 43.59 4.84 -9.04
CA GLN A 730 43.19 4.22 -7.78
C GLN A 730 41.96 4.88 -7.17
N ILE A 731 40.89 4.99 -7.96
CA ILE A 731 39.65 5.69 -7.56
C ILE A 731 39.02 4.98 -6.35
N THR A 732 38.72 5.73 -5.30
CA THR A 732 38.12 5.18 -4.06
C THR A 732 36.65 5.51 -3.91
N TYR A 733 36.18 6.57 -4.56
CA TYR A 733 34.78 6.96 -4.56
C TYR A 733 34.26 7.18 -5.98
N MET A 734 33.08 6.63 -6.25
CA MET A 734 32.35 6.83 -7.50
C MET A 734 30.85 6.95 -7.22
N ALA A 735 30.18 7.86 -7.92
CA ALA A 735 28.73 7.91 -7.99
C ALA A 735 28.26 7.51 -9.39
N SER A 736 27.12 6.84 -9.49
CA SER A 736 26.56 6.39 -10.77
C SER A 736 25.06 6.22 -10.73
N VAL A 737 24.45 6.25 -11.92
CA VAL A 737 23.07 5.78 -12.12
C VAL A 737 23.05 4.27 -12.34
N PRO A 738 21.99 3.55 -11.91
CA PRO A 738 21.81 2.11 -12.12
C PRO A 738 22.12 1.61 -13.54
N SER A 739 21.54 2.23 -14.56
CA SER A 739 21.68 1.78 -15.95
C SER A 739 23.10 1.93 -16.52
N PHE A 740 23.81 3.01 -16.16
CA PHE A 740 25.22 3.21 -16.53
C PHE A 740 26.09 2.14 -15.88
N LEU A 741 25.91 1.95 -14.56
CA LEU A 741 26.70 1.00 -13.79
C LEU A 741 26.53 -0.43 -14.30
N TYR A 742 25.29 -0.83 -14.61
CA TYR A 742 25.01 -2.13 -15.23
C TYR A 742 25.78 -2.31 -16.54
N SER A 743 25.67 -1.33 -17.45
CA SER A 743 26.33 -1.39 -18.76
C SER A 743 27.85 -1.44 -18.64
N PHE A 744 28.40 -0.73 -17.65
CA PHE A 744 29.82 -0.75 -17.37
C PHE A 744 30.28 -2.10 -16.81
N CYS A 745 29.56 -2.69 -15.87
CA CYS A 745 29.86 -4.02 -15.34
C CYS A 745 29.80 -5.11 -16.44
N ASP A 746 28.80 -5.08 -17.31
CA ASP A 746 28.70 -5.97 -18.48
C ASP A 746 29.93 -5.84 -19.42
N PHE A 747 30.45 -4.62 -19.58
CA PHE A 747 31.66 -4.37 -20.36
C PHE A 747 32.90 -4.94 -19.67
N ILE A 748 33.03 -4.77 -18.35
CA ILE A 748 34.12 -5.33 -17.54
C ILE A 748 34.12 -6.86 -17.63
N GLU A 749 32.95 -7.51 -17.53
CA GLU A 749 32.82 -8.96 -17.66
C GLU A 749 33.39 -9.47 -19.00
N LYS A 750 33.04 -8.80 -20.10
CA LYS A 750 33.43 -9.22 -21.46
C LYS A 750 34.88 -8.95 -21.80
N ASN A 751 35.48 -7.89 -21.26
CA ASN A 751 36.79 -7.38 -21.72
C ASN A 751 37.92 -7.56 -20.70
N PHE A 752 37.61 -7.77 -19.41
CA PHE A 752 38.58 -7.85 -18.32
C PHE A 752 38.49 -9.16 -17.52
N ASN A 753 37.89 -10.21 -18.10
CA ASN A 753 37.67 -11.52 -17.46
C ASN A 753 37.00 -11.42 -16.07
N GLY A 754 36.20 -10.38 -15.84
CA GLY A 754 35.53 -10.14 -14.57
C GLY A 754 36.44 -9.68 -13.42
N ASN A 755 37.63 -9.12 -13.70
CA ASN A 755 38.46 -8.52 -12.66
C ASN A 755 37.72 -7.38 -11.94
N PRO A 756 37.80 -7.29 -10.59
CA PRO A 756 37.08 -6.29 -9.82
C PRO A 756 37.65 -4.88 -10.04
N LEU A 757 36.83 -3.87 -9.79
CA LEU A 757 37.19 -2.47 -9.60
C LEU A 757 37.94 -2.34 -8.26
N VAL A 758 39.23 -2.67 -8.26
CA VAL A 758 40.03 -3.07 -7.08
C VAL A 758 40.30 -1.94 -6.06
N THR A 759 39.67 -0.77 -6.15
CA THR A 759 40.04 0.39 -5.30
C THR A 759 38.88 1.12 -4.66
N LEU A 760 37.63 0.83 -5.06
CA LEU A 760 36.46 1.53 -4.53
C LEU A 760 36.24 1.21 -3.05
N ARG A 761 36.40 2.24 -2.21
CA ARG A 761 35.95 2.26 -0.82
C ARG A 761 34.44 2.46 -0.74
N SER A 762 33.89 3.33 -1.59
CA SER A 762 32.49 3.74 -1.54
C SER A 762 31.94 3.90 -2.96
N LEU A 763 30.75 3.34 -3.20
CA LEU A 763 30.02 3.40 -4.46
C LEU A 763 28.60 3.87 -4.18
N ALA A 764 28.27 5.05 -4.68
CA ALA A 764 26.92 5.61 -4.59
C ALA A 764 26.13 5.32 -5.86
N ILE A 765 24.91 4.81 -5.69
CA ILE A 765 24.01 4.44 -6.78
C ILE A 765 22.71 5.22 -6.57
N GLY A 766 22.34 6.07 -7.52
CA GLY A 766 21.18 6.93 -7.34
C GLY A 766 20.67 7.52 -8.64
N GLY A 767 19.54 8.23 -8.56
CA GLY A 767 18.89 8.83 -9.74
C GLY A 767 18.01 7.86 -10.54
N GLU A 768 18.00 6.56 -10.26
CA GLU A 768 16.99 5.59 -10.72
C GLU A 768 16.74 4.58 -9.60
N VAL A 769 15.68 3.78 -9.71
CA VAL A 769 15.41 2.70 -8.74
C VAL A 769 16.53 1.67 -8.77
N VAL A 770 17.13 1.39 -7.61
CA VAL A 770 18.14 0.35 -7.45
C VAL A 770 17.45 -1.01 -7.30
N SER A 771 17.80 -1.96 -8.15
CA SER A 771 17.24 -3.33 -8.09
C SER A 771 18.21 -4.30 -7.42
N HIS A 772 17.69 -5.33 -6.76
CA HIS A 772 18.52 -6.43 -6.24
C HIS A 772 19.34 -7.11 -7.33
N LYS A 773 18.81 -7.19 -8.57
CA LYS A 773 19.54 -7.74 -9.72
C LYS A 773 20.80 -6.92 -10.02
N LEU A 774 20.69 -5.58 -10.02
CA LEU A 774 21.85 -4.70 -10.18
C LEU A 774 22.83 -4.90 -9.03
N VAL A 775 22.36 -4.87 -7.78
CA VAL A 775 23.21 -5.03 -6.59
C VAL A 775 23.99 -6.33 -6.65
N TYR A 776 23.34 -7.44 -6.97
CA TYR A 776 23.98 -8.75 -7.13
C TYR A 776 25.04 -8.73 -8.23
N HIS A 777 24.71 -8.15 -9.39
CA HIS A 777 25.64 -8.05 -10.51
C HIS A 777 26.88 -7.22 -10.15
N VAL A 778 26.68 -6.02 -9.58
CA VAL A 778 27.77 -5.10 -9.20
C VAL A 778 28.69 -5.69 -8.14
N LYS A 779 28.14 -6.46 -7.19
CA LYS A 779 28.92 -7.10 -6.10
C LYS A 779 30.03 -8.03 -6.58
N HIS A 780 29.93 -8.57 -7.79
CA HIS A 780 31.01 -9.37 -8.38
C HIS A 780 32.22 -8.52 -8.80
N TYR A 781 32.01 -7.23 -9.06
CA TYR A 781 33.02 -6.33 -9.61
C TYR A 781 33.48 -5.27 -8.61
N VAL A 782 33.01 -5.27 -7.37
CA VAL A 782 33.52 -4.38 -6.32
C VAL A 782 34.14 -5.19 -5.19
N GLN A 783 35.02 -4.57 -4.40
CA GLN A 783 35.58 -5.21 -3.22
C GLN A 783 34.47 -5.53 -2.20
N LYS A 784 34.63 -6.61 -1.44
CA LYS A 784 33.70 -6.95 -0.33
C LYS A 784 33.63 -5.87 0.75
N THR A 785 34.68 -5.07 0.87
CA THR A 785 34.80 -3.94 1.80
C THR A 785 34.22 -2.63 1.23
N CYS A 786 33.77 -2.62 -0.02
CA CYS A 786 33.17 -1.45 -0.64
C CYS A 786 31.79 -1.18 -0.02
N TYR A 787 31.59 0.04 0.48
CA TYR A 787 30.28 0.51 0.92
C TYR A 787 29.45 0.87 -0.31
N MET A 788 28.39 0.11 -0.57
CA MET A 788 27.43 0.40 -1.63
C MET A 788 26.24 1.14 -1.04
N TRP A 789 25.96 2.33 -1.55
CA TRP A 789 24.88 3.18 -1.08
C TRP A 789 23.81 3.29 -2.15
N ASP A 790 22.54 3.06 -1.80
CA ASP A 790 21.42 3.63 -2.53
C ASP A 790 21.21 5.06 -2.01
N VAL A 791 21.12 6.02 -2.92
CA VAL A 791 21.00 7.43 -2.58
C VAL A 791 19.87 8.08 -3.36
N TYR A 792 19.06 8.85 -2.64
CA TYR A 792 17.87 9.48 -3.18
C TYR A 792 17.78 10.94 -2.78
N GLY A 793 17.45 11.79 -3.74
CA GLY A 793 16.98 13.14 -3.52
C GLY A 793 16.71 13.85 -4.85
N PRO A 794 15.74 14.79 -4.87
CA PRO A 794 15.58 15.74 -5.96
C PRO A 794 16.54 16.94 -5.85
N ALA A 795 16.69 17.69 -6.94
CA ALA A 795 17.53 18.89 -6.96
C ALA A 795 17.05 19.96 -5.97
N GLU A 796 15.72 20.05 -5.77
CA GLU A 796 15.04 20.97 -4.86
C GLU A 796 15.32 20.70 -3.37
N THR A 797 16.00 19.58 -3.06
CA THR A 797 16.45 19.21 -1.72
C THR A 797 17.97 19.11 -1.62
N THR A 798 18.70 19.76 -2.52
CA THR A 798 20.18 19.76 -2.53
C THR A 798 20.76 18.35 -2.73
N MET A 799 20.51 17.80 -3.93
CA MET A 799 21.02 16.51 -4.41
C MET A 799 20.46 15.28 -3.68
N LEU A 800 20.82 15.03 -2.41
CA LEU A 800 20.38 13.85 -1.67
C LEU A 800 19.66 14.25 -0.39
N SER A 801 18.64 13.47 -0.03
CA SER A 801 17.85 13.60 1.20
C SER A 801 17.90 12.33 2.03
N THR A 802 17.97 11.16 1.38
CA THR A 802 18.02 9.86 2.05
C THR A 802 19.15 9.01 1.51
N VAL A 803 19.64 8.11 2.36
CA VAL A 803 20.68 7.14 2.04
C VAL A 803 20.35 5.78 2.64
N TYR A 804 20.70 4.72 1.94
CA TYR A 804 20.64 3.35 2.43
C TYR A 804 21.96 2.65 2.17
N LEU A 805 22.59 2.13 3.22
CA LEU A 805 23.73 1.22 3.05
C LEU A 805 23.19 -0.15 2.63
N ILE A 806 23.48 -0.56 1.39
CA ILE A 806 22.88 -1.73 0.76
C ILE A 806 23.35 -3.01 1.44
N ASP A 807 22.47 -3.62 2.24
CA ASP A 807 22.67 -4.93 2.84
C ASP A 807 22.23 -6.05 1.89
N SER A 808 23.18 -6.86 1.40
CA SER A 808 22.90 -8.05 0.56
C SER A 808 22.13 -9.14 1.28
N MET A 809 22.12 -9.15 2.61
CA MET A 809 21.60 -10.27 3.40
C MET A 809 20.13 -10.10 3.77
N SER A 810 19.53 -8.94 3.45
CA SER A 810 18.19 -8.57 3.89
C SER A 810 17.05 -9.41 3.30
N GLY A 811 17.29 -10.19 2.24
CA GLY A 811 16.30 -11.12 1.65
C GLY A 811 15.02 -10.48 1.10
N ARG A 812 14.91 -9.14 1.13
CA ARG A 812 13.78 -8.36 0.60
C ARG A 812 13.82 -8.30 -0.92
N LEU A 813 12.66 -8.02 -1.53
CA LEU A 813 12.48 -7.97 -2.99
C LEU A 813 12.82 -6.60 -3.58
N ASP A 814 12.81 -5.56 -2.75
CA ASP A 814 13.03 -4.15 -3.08
C ASP A 814 14.12 -3.51 -2.18
N VAL A 815 14.90 -2.60 -2.78
CA VAL A 815 15.94 -1.83 -2.07
C VAL A 815 15.30 -0.51 -1.59
N PRO A 816 15.26 -0.23 -0.28
CA PRO A 816 14.73 1.03 0.23
C PRO A 816 15.63 2.20 -0.16
N ILE A 817 15.01 3.38 -0.34
CA ILE A 817 15.74 4.65 -0.47
C ILE A 817 16.32 5.12 0.87
N GLY A 818 15.97 4.44 1.97
CA GLY A 818 16.70 4.46 3.23
C GLY A 818 16.18 5.46 4.25
N SER A 819 17.11 5.97 5.06
CA SER A 819 16.84 6.94 6.12
C SER A 819 17.35 8.32 5.75
N LEU A 820 16.86 9.35 6.43
CA LEU A 820 17.23 10.73 6.19
C LEU A 820 18.70 11.02 6.50
N LEU A 821 19.27 11.93 5.72
CA LEU A 821 20.52 12.60 6.07
C LEU A 821 20.35 13.47 7.32
N ALA A 822 21.46 13.74 8.00
CA ALA A 822 21.45 14.59 9.18
C ALA A 822 20.93 16.01 8.88
N ASN A 823 20.16 16.59 9.79
CA ASN A 823 19.43 17.86 9.63
C ASN A 823 18.36 17.89 8.51
N TYR A 824 17.99 16.74 7.93
CA TYR A 824 16.83 16.62 7.04
C TYR A 824 15.62 16.10 7.81
N GLN A 825 14.44 16.41 7.30
CA GLN A 825 13.17 15.91 7.83
C GLN A 825 12.34 15.34 6.70
N CYS A 826 11.44 14.42 7.02
CA CYS A 826 10.44 13.94 6.10
C CYS A 826 9.07 13.84 6.75
N LYS A 827 8.06 14.04 5.91
CA LYS A 827 6.68 13.67 6.20
C LYS A 827 6.12 12.94 4.98
N VAL A 828 5.31 11.93 5.22
CA VAL A 828 4.64 11.16 4.17
C VAL A 828 3.15 11.40 4.32
N PHE A 829 2.52 11.95 3.29
CA PHE A 829 1.13 12.40 3.35
C PHE A 829 0.26 11.74 2.29
N ASP A 830 -0.99 11.46 2.64
CA ASP A 830 -2.01 11.11 1.66
C ASP A 830 -2.40 12.32 0.77
N VAL A 831 -3.34 12.09 -0.15
CA VAL A 831 -3.83 13.13 -1.06
C VAL A 831 -4.55 14.30 -0.36
N HIS A 832 -4.90 14.14 0.91
CA HIS A 832 -5.59 15.12 1.77
C HIS A 832 -4.64 15.79 2.78
N LEU A 833 -3.32 15.63 2.62
CA LEU A 833 -2.30 16.13 3.54
C LEU A 833 -2.44 15.59 4.97
N GLN A 834 -3.03 14.41 5.14
CA GLN A 834 -2.99 13.67 6.39
C GLN A 834 -1.84 12.67 6.40
N PRO A 835 -1.19 12.42 7.56
CA PRO A 835 -0.05 11.52 7.58
C PRO A 835 -0.47 10.11 7.12
N ALA A 836 0.33 9.51 6.23
CA ALA A 836 0.12 8.13 5.83
C ALA A 836 0.51 7.19 7.00
N PRO A 837 -0.26 6.12 7.28
CA PRO A 837 0.13 5.15 8.29
C PRO A 837 1.41 4.41 7.87
N ILE A 838 2.08 3.74 8.81
CA ILE A 838 3.21 2.86 8.50
C ILE A 838 2.73 1.77 7.52
N GLU A 839 3.56 1.43 6.55
CA GLU A 839 3.26 0.58 5.38
C GLU A 839 2.18 1.13 4.43
N GLY A 840 1.58 2.29 4.74
CA GLY A 840 0.68 3.03 3.85
C GLY A 840 1.44 3.88 2.85
N GLU A 841 0.93 3.94 1.62
CA GLU A 841 1.50 4.78 0.55
C GLU A 841 1.11 6.25 0.74
N GLY A 842 2.07 7.16 0.60
CA GLY A 842 1.80 8.59 0.53
C GLY A 842 2.89 9.36 -0.22
N GLU A 843 2.64 10.64 -0.49
CA GLU A 843 3.59 11.56 -1.08
C GLU A 843 4.68 11.93 -0.06
N LEU A 844 5.94 11.79 -0.46
CA LEU A 844 7.10 12.23 0.31
C LEU A 844 7.26 13.75 0.25
N CYS A 845 7.29 14.38 1.42
CA CYS A 845 7.64 15.78 1.63
C CYS A 845 8.95 15.86 2.40
N VAL A 846 9.93 16.61 1.90
CA VAL A 846 11.27 16.74 2.53
C VAL A 846 11.46 18.13 3.08
N GLY A 847 11.83 18.23 4.36
CA GLY A 847 12.13 19.46 5.07
C GLY A 847 13.58 19.52 5.54
N GLY A 848 13.93 20.63 6.19
CA GLY A 848 15.24 20.81 6.83
C GLY A 848 16.32 21.37 5.90
N ALA A 849 17.57 20.99 6.14
CA ALA A 849 18.74 21.69 5.63
C ALA A 849 18.90 21.68 4.10
N GLY A 850 18.35 20.68 3.41
CA GLY A 850 18.46 20.58 1.95
C GLY A 850 17.47 21.42 1.16
N VAL A 851 16.42 21.96 1.79
CA VAL A 851 15.33 22.65 1.06
C VAL A 851 15.87 23.89 0.35
N PHE A 852 15.68 23.92 -0.98
CA PHE A 852 16.10 24.99 -1.86
C PHE A 852 15.43 26.35 -1.54
N ALA A 853 15.88 27.41 -2.20
CA ALA A 853 15.30 28.74 -2.06
C ALA A 853 14.01 28.96 -2.86
N GLY A 854 13.80 28.15 -3.89
CA GLY A 854 12.68 28.29 -4.82
C GLY A 854 13.15 28.18 -6.27
N TYR A 855 12.19 28.33 -7.18
CA TYR A 855 12.45 28.40 -8.61
C TYR A 855 12.64 29.85 -9.06
N LEU A 856 13.75 30.14 -9.74
CA LEU A 856 14.07 31.49 -10.22
C LEU A 856 12.93 32.04 -11.12
N GLY A 857 12.41 33.21 -10.76
CA GLY A 857 11.37 33.91 -11.51
C GLY A 857 10.00 33.22 -11.54
N CYS A 858 9.78 32.19 -10.71
CA CYS A 858 8.62 31.31 -10.77
C CYS A 858 7.88 31.20 -9.41
N ASP A 859 7.56 32.33 -8.77
CA ASP A 859 6.98 32.38 -7.42
C ASP A 859 5.73 31.50 -7.24
N SER A 860 4.85 31.48 -8.24
CA SER A 860 3.63 30.66 -8.21
C SER A 860 3.91 29.15 -8.18
N LEU A 861 5.01 28.71 -8.80
CA LEU A 861 5.45 27.32 -8.78
C LEU A 861 6.15 27.01 -7.46
N THR A 862 6.99 27.94 -6.98
CA THR A 862 7.65 27.85 -5.67
C THR A 862 6.62 27.69 -4.55
N ALA A 863 5.55 28.50 -4.54
CA ALA A 863 4.48 28.44 -3.54
C ALA A 863 3.66 27.13 -3.60
N LYS A 864 3.64 26.44 -4.74
CA LYS A 864 2.99 25.12 -4.87
C LYS A 864 3.91 23.98 -4.43
N ALA A 865 5.21 24.14 -4.66
CA ALA A 865 6.23 23.15 -4.36
C ALA A 865 6.67 23.16 -2.89
N LEU A 866 6.74 24.34 -2.28
CA LEU A 866 7.06 24.53 -0.86
C LEU A 866 5.77 24.72 -0.06
N VAL A 867 5.55 23.83 0.90
CA VAL A 867 4.42 23.90 1.84
C VAL A 867 4.94 24.10 3.26
N GLU A 868 4.22 24.93 4.03
CA GLU A 868 4.53 25.14 5.43
C GLU A 868 3.79 24.10 6.28
N ILE A 869 4.54 23.38 7.11
CA ILE A 869 4.03 22.35 8.01
C ILE A 869 4.72 22.52 9.36
N ASP A 870 3.93 22.69 10.43
CA ASP A 870 4.42 22.97 11.79
C ASP A 870 5.43 24.15 11.86
N GLY A 871 5.21 25.18 11.03
CA GLY A 871 6.08 26.37 10.97
C GLY A 871 7.39 26.17 10.21
N GLN A 872 7.55 25.04 9.49
CA GLN A 872 8.74 24.73 8.69
C GLN A 872 8.37 24.47 7.22
N LEU A 873 9.27 24.84 6.30
CA LEU A 873 9.06 24.60 4.87
C LEU A 873 9.47 23.18 4.49
N PHE A 874 8.57 22.49 3.80
CA PHE A 874 8.80 21.19 3.18
C PHE A 874 8.63 21.30 1.67
N TYR A 875 9.52 20.67 0.91
CA TYR A 875 9.37 20.47 -0.52
C TYR A 875 8.52 19.22 -0.80
N ARG A 876 7.46 19.38 -1.60
CA ARG A 876 6.62 18.30 -2.11
C ARG A 876 7.30 17.64 -3.30
N THR A 877 7.80 16.43 -3.11
CA THR A 877 8.62 15.76 -4.13
C THR A 877 7.80 15.28 -5.33
N GLY A 878 6.52 14.93 -5.11
CA GLY A 878 5.69 14.19 -6.07
C GLY A 878 6.02 12.70 -6.15
N ASP A 879 6.97 12.22 -5.34
CA ASP A 879 7.33 10.81 -5.23
C ASP A 879 6.43 10.14 -4.17
N LEU A 880 5.89 8.97 -4.50
CA LEU A 880 5.10 8.12 -3.62
C LEU A 880 6.03 7.14 -2.90
N VAL A 881 5.85 7.02 -1.59
CA VAL A 881 6.67 6.18 -0.72
C VAL A 881 5.81 5.47 0.33
N THR A 882 6.34 4.36 0.85
CA THR A 882 5.88 3.74 2.10
C THR A 882 6.98 3.81 3.15
N ILE A 883 6.62 3.84 4.42
CA ILE A 883 7.56 3.70 5.55
C ILE A 883 7.40 2.29 6.10
N ASP A 884 8.48 1.53 6.25
CA ASP A 884 8.39 0.21 6.87
C ASP A 884 8.49 0.25 8.40
N ASN A 885 8.28 -0.90 9.04
CA ASN A 885 8.36 -1.04 10.50
C ASN A 885 9.76 -0.73 11.09
N ASN A 886 10.82 -0.65 10.28
CA ASN A 886 12.16 -0.23 10.70
C ASN A 886 12.40 1.28 10.46
N GLY A 887 11.41 1.99 9.94
CA GLY A 887 11.53 3.41 9.61
C GLY A 887 12.27 3.70 8.30
N LEU A 888 12.46 2.70 7.44
CA LEU A 888 13.07 2.89 6.13
C LEU A 888 12.01 3.31 5.12
N LEU A 889 12.35 4.27 4.27
CA LEU A 889 11.51 4.72 3.17
C LEU A 889 11.70 3.81 1.95
N HIS A 890 10.59 3.39 1.36
CA HIS A 890 10.55 2.59 0.13
C HIS A 890 9.85 3.39 -0.96
N TYR A 891 10.51 3.51 -2.11
CA TYR A 891 9.97 4.26 -3.25
C TYR A 891 8.94 3.41 -4.02
N GLN A 892 7.71 3.91 -4.15
CA GLN A 892 6.60 3.24 -4.85
C GLN A 892 6.38 3.77 -6.28
N GLY A 893 6.74 5.03 -6.54
CA GLY A 893 6.57 5.61 -7.86
C GLY A 893 6.42 7.13 -7.86
N ARG A 894 5.89 7.65 -8.96
CA ARG A 894 5.51 9.06 -9.10
C ARG A 894 4.00 9.18 -9.06
N LYS A 895 3.49 10.23 -8.43
CA LYS A 895 2.07 10.59 -8.54
C LYS A 895 1.72 11.23 -9.90
N ASP A 896 2.73 11.69 -10.63
CA ASP A 896 2.61 12.34 -11.93
C ASP A 896 3.25 11.51 -13.06
N HIS A 897 3.20 12.02 -14.29
CA HIS A 897 3.72 11.33 -15.48
C HIS A 897 5.23 11.51 -15.70
N GLN A 898 5.96 12.00 -14.70
CA GLN A 898 7.40 12.16 -14.80
C GLN A 898 8.10 10.80 -14.78
N ILE A 899 9.16 10.66 -15.57
CA ILE A 899 9.99 9.45 -15.58
C ILE A 899 11.45 9.78 -15.34
N LYS A 900 12.19 8.79 -14.86
CA LYS A 900 13.66 8.77 -14.89
C LYS A 900 14.12 7.76 -15.94
N LEU A 901 14.92 8.22 -16.90
CA LEU A 901 15.49 7.40 -17.97
C LEU A 901 17.00 7.65 -18.05
N HIS A 902 17.81 6.64 -17.80
CA HIS A 902 19.26 6.78 -17.66
C HIS A 902 19.67 7.82 -16.62
N GLY A 903 18.88 7.88 -15.53
CA GLY A 903 18.99 8.88 -14.47
C GLY A 903 18.55 10.30 -14.83
N GLN A 904 18.15 10.55 -16.08
CA GLN A 904 17.62 11.85 -16.51
C GLN A 904 16.16 11.98 -16.12
N ARG A 905 15.84 13.09 -15.44
CA ARG A 905 14.48 13.49 -15.13
C ARG A 905 13.82 14.01 -16.41
N ILE A 906 12.76 13.34 -16.87
CA ILE A 906 12.04 13.69 -18.11
C ILE A 906 10.56 13.92 -17.77
N GLU A 907 10.05 15.08 -18.17
CA GLU A 907 8.63 15.40 -18.15
C GLU A 907 8.03 15.02 -19.51
N LEU A 908 7.20 13.98 -19.56
CA LEU A 908 6.63 13.52 -20.83
C LEU A 908 5.82 14.63 -21.54
N GLY A 909 5.16 15.48 -20.76
CA GLY A 909 4.44 16.66 -21.25
C GLY A 909 5.31 17.72 -21.93
N GLU A 910 6.61 17.84 -21.58
CA GLU A 910 7.55 18.74 -22.28
C GLU A 910 7.77 18.29 -23.73
N ILE A 911 7.89 16.98 -23.93
CA ILE A 911 8.07 16.36 -25.25
C ILE A 911 6.77 16.49 -26.06
N GLU A 912 5.63 16.14 -25.46
CA GLU A 912 4.31 16.26 -26.08
C GLU A 912 4.07 17.69 -26.58
N ARG A 913 4.31 18.70 -25.74
CA ARG A 913 4.10 20.10 -26.11
C ARG A 913 5.09 20.57 -27.20
N SER A 914 6.33 20.13 -27.14
CA SER A 914 7.32 20.42 -28.19
C SER A 914 6.89 19.85 -29.55
N LEU A 915 6.33 18.63 -29.57
CA LEU A 915 5.80 18.00 -30.79
C LEU A 915 4.52 18.68 -31.27
N LEU A 916 3.65 19.11 -30.35
CA LEU A 916 2.41 19.84 -30.68
C LEU A 916 2.66 21.23 -31.30
N ASN A 917 3.87 21.80 -31.16
CA ASN A 917 4.25 23.03 -31.87
C ASN A 917 4.50 22.80 -33.37
N ILE A 918 4.58 21.55 -33.83
CA ILE A 918 4.72 21.20 -35.26
C ILE A 918 3.32 21.22 -35.89
N THR A 919 3.10 22.15 -36.83
CA THR A 919 1.79 22.42 -37.46
C THR A 919 1.07 21.21 -38.07
N SER A 920 1.79 20.15 -38.46
CA SER A 920 1.23 18.92 -39.00
C SER A 920 0.76 17.90 -37.94
N ILE A 921 1.02 18.14 -36.65
CA ILE A 921 0.68 17.23 -35.54
C ILE A 921 -0.54 17.78 -34.80
N SER A 922 -1.66 17.08 -34.85
CA SER A 922 -2.92 17.51 -34.21
C SER A 922 -3.12 16.98 -32.79
N ALA A 923 -2.44 15.89 -32.44
CA ALA A 923 -2.42 15.29 -31.10
C ALA A 923 -1.13 14.48 -30.93
N CYS A 924 -0.62 14.40 -29.71
CA CYS A 924 0.56 13.62 -29.36
C CYS A 924 0.42 13.12 -27.91
N VAL A 925 0.85 11.87 -27.68
CA VAL A 925 1.01 11.27 -26.35
C VAL A 925 2.37 10.61 -26.32
N VAL A 926 3.13 10.81 -25.24
CA VAL A 926 4.44 10.18 -25.03
C VAL A 926 4.33 9.27 -23.81
N MET A 927 4.76 8.02 -23.93
CA MET A 927 4.68 7.02 -22.85
C MET A 927 6.01 6.28 -22.72
N LYS A 928 6.35 5.86 -21.49
CA LYS A 928 7.42 4.89 -21.26
C LYS A 928 6.86 3.49 -21.52
N TRP A 929 7.38 2.80 -22.54
CA TRP A 929 6.97 1.45 -22.89
C TRP A 929 7.87 0.40 -22.24
#